data_AF-A0A957HTD2-F1
#
_entry.id   AF-A0A957HTD2-F1
#
_cell.length_a   1.000
_cell.length_b   1.000
_cell.length_c   1.000
_cell.angle_alpha   90.00
_cell.angle_beta   90.00
_cell.angle_gamma   90.00
#
_symmetry.space_group_name_H-M   'P 1'
#
loop_
_entity.id
_entity.type
_entity.pdbx_description
1 polymer ?
#
loop_
_entity_poly.entity_id
_entity_poly.type
_entity_poly.pdbx_seq_one_letter_code
_entity_poly.pdbx_strand_id
1 'polypeptide(L)'
;MSDPFDWQTEEDGWETPIVPQVETAVSRKSRWPIFLVIIIALGALWGVAQRQVREGVQAATANVETDVIAAHNFFRQTAVNNDQDLLKPLLSARDPRWAEAQESLIDAGIVMDRPMFGWQLQNDADPLPTDAITISLNNHFDEAVLQIEHNYAFQAPSGITETVTLVQTAVYRKGQTRWLYSPPLDSFWGGWHTHEGQRLTLVYPERDATWGKQLAVDLDALIAEVCQLDGLSCPDDLHLHLRLDKSPQSLLALTNPNYALTNTLRLDLPTPTLVGVPVDEAGYAVLYRAYGEPAATAVITHLVNYNCCRWSRVYKALLDVQLAELGLKHVEMYAETYETLFAGDRLPTLATIFNNVRVNTTASEQHFNISVYALVSFITETAAPNRTIADMQRTLLDSNTPQKWIDTNVAAAYQSNQFLPQFWQYMYNHSTSGQLTDLPIPLPSETMEMVCENLGEGPRAFLVAYDWQTAEWRQVYEHQWNSNGFGHITPLWSGSATIPGAYAAMSFGFSSVGEQTDTKAVIIQDGVEQLSIVTENPYAVANLIDPTLRYMVMYDYPLNGNLQSVSLMDLQSCDAGQCESWPLTGWPHWSPDGQNMLVDDSGQLLGNRTADFSQSTIYMADARGQAAVAIGPGIAPFWIDDTWYGYVQTDEDGEDIGLVLVNRTTDKQVVLATTADLLAAVPASERPEELFWQYRIYPQDDQGPYRLIVEVNDDPDFNGRSYLFGLQWPESSPQASQIDLIHRSDSRSIAFSSLNGDWLTLFGWNNSGIINAIQIMNLQDGRIERIETNSWTSSWSPDSNWLVYGRDNRLILYAPDYGVRKLVFHSYETCNNIVWRSR
;
A
#
# COMPACT_ATOMS: atom_id res chain seq x y z
N MET A 1 14.51 49.61 -84.96
CA MET A 1 14.39 48.16 -84.72
C MET A 1 13.24 48.00 -83.74
N SER A 2 12.01 48.03 -84.26
CA SER A 2 11.26 46.91 -84.85
C SER A 2 10.57 46.06 -83.77
N ASP A 3 9.57 46.62 -83.09
CA ASP A 3 8.12 46.53 -83.41
C ASP A 3 7.54 45.14 -83.78
N PRO A 4 6.22 44.94 -83.62
CA PRO A 4 5.57 44.18 -82.54
C PRO A 4 4.60 43.12 -83.12
N PHE A 5 3.82 42.41 -82.30
CA PHE A 5 2.50 41.77 -82.61
C PHE A 5 2.11 40.81 -81.47
N ASP A 6 0.87 40.42 -81.18
CA ASP A 6 -0.53 40.92 -81.28
C ASP A 6 -1.36 39.70 -80.82
N TRP A 7 -2.42 39.90 -80.04
CA TRP A 7 -3.71 39.26 -80.31
C TRP A 7 -4.84 39.97 -79.52
N GLN A 8 -5.50 40.86 -80.25
CA GLN A 8 -6.95 40.87 -80.53
C GLN A 8 -7.99 40.54 -79.44
N THR A 9 -8.84 41.54 -79.26
CA THR A 9 -10.26 41.50 -78.88
C THR A 9 -11.16 41.13 -80.07
N GLU A 10 -12.11 40.21 -79.88
CA GLU A 10 -13.40 40.09 -80.59
C GLU A 10 -14.46 40.11 -79.46
N GLU A 11 -15.45 41.01 -79.33
CA GLU A 11 -16.43 41.60 -80.26
C GLU A 11 -17.35 40.61 -80.99
N ASP A 12 -18.42 40.21 -80.28
CA ASP A 12 -19.80 40.04 -80.78
C ASP A 12 -20.68 40.70 -79.68
N GLY A 13 -21.63 41.59 -79.89
CA GLY A 13 -22.47 41.90 -81.03
C GLY A 13 -23.86 42.22 -80.45
N TRP A 14 -24.12 43.50 -80.12
CA TRP A 14 -25.49 43.98 -79.89
C TRP A 14 -25.68 45.31 -80.61
N GLU A 15 -26.54 45.25 -81.61
CA GLU A 15 -26.96 46.33 -82.48
C GLU A 15 -27.49 47.53 -81.69
N THR A 16 -26.92 48.71 -81.96
CA THR A 16 -27.53 49.99 -81.58
C THR A 16 -28.85 50.16 -82.32
N PRO A 17 -30.00 50.30 -81.64
CA PRO A 17 -31.24 50.66 -82.30
C PRO A 17 -31.16 52.12 -82.73
N ILE A 18 -31.28 52.35 -84.04
CA ILE A 18 -31.62 53.65 -84.58
C ILE A 18 -33.03 53.98 -84.07
N VAL A 19 -33.14 54.87 -83.09
CA VAL A 19 -34.43 55.43 -82.68
C VAL A 19 -34.77 56.58 -83.64
N PRO A 20 -35.93 56.54 -84.32
CA PRO A 20 -36.36 57.62 -85.19
C PRO A 20 -36.66 58.88 -84.36
N GLN A 21 -36.22 60.04 -84.86
CA GLN A 21 -36.68 61.32 -84.35
C GLN A 21 -38.18 61.45 -84.57
N VAL A 22 -38.93 61.48 -83.47
CA VAL A 22 -40.31 61.97 -83.46
C VAL A 22 -40.32 63.24 -82.62
N GLU A 23 -40.35 64.39 -83.30
CA GLU A 23 -40.85 65.62 -82.70
C GLU A 23 -42.29 65.38 -82.25
N THR A 24 -42.55 65.40 -80.95
CA THR A 24 -43.89 65.72 -80.45
C THR A 24 -43.82 66.62 -79.24
N ALA A 25 -44.69 67.62 -79.29
CA ALA A 25 -44.77 68.76 -78.43
C ALA A 25 -45.54 68.46 -77.11
N VAL A 26 -45.15 69.18 -76.05
CA VAL A 26 -45.96 69.65 -74.90
C VAL A 26 -46.63 68.61 -73.98
N SER A 27 -46.30 68.66 -72.67
CA SER A 27 -47.24 68.94 -71.57
C SER A 27 -46.60 68.70 -70.18
N ARG A 28 -46.50 69.78 -69.39
CA ARG A 28 -46.00 69.77 -68.00
C ARG A 28 -47.12 69.24 -67.09
N LYS A 29 -47.02 67.99 -66.62
CA LYS A 29 -47.79 67.45 -65.48
C LYS A 29 -46.85 67.00 -64.37
N SER A 30 -47.17 67.42 -63.14
CA SER A 30 -46.41 67.19 -61.90
C SER A 30 -46.11 65.69 -61.67
N ARG A 31 -44.82 65.34 -61.64
CA ARG A 31 -44.27 63.98 -61.47
C ARG A 31 -43.86 63.67 -60.01
N TRP A 32 -44.45 64.35 -59.02
CA TRP A 32 -44.14 64.07 -57.60
C TRP A 32 -44.41 62.60 -57.14
N PRO A 33 -45.43 61.86 -57.64
CA PRO A 33 -45.59 60.46 -57.24
C PRO A 33 -44.47 59.54 -57.77
N ILE A 34 -43.75 59.92 -58.84
CA ILE A 34 -42.63 59.13 -59.38
C ILE A 34 -41.39 59.25 -58.49
N PHE A 35 -41.13 60.43 -57.92
CA PHE A 35 -40.03 60.62 -56.96
C PHE A 35 -40.27 59.86 -55.65
N LEU A 36 -41.52 59.79 -55.19
CA LEU A 36 -41.90 58.98 -54.03
C LEU A 36 -41.68 57.48 -54.27
N VAL A 37 -42.03 56.99 -55.46
CA VAL A 37 -41.77 55.58 -55.86
C VAL A 37 -40.28 55.28 -55.97
N ILE A 38 -39.46 56.19 -56.51
CA ILE A 38 -37.99 56.02 -56.59
C ILE A 38 -37.36 56.01 -55.20
N ILE A 39 -37.80 56.89 -54.29
CA ILE A 39 -37.28 56.93 -52.91
C ILE A 39 -37.71 55.67 -52.14
N ILE A 40 -38.95 55.19 -52.33
CA ILE A 40 -39.40 53.92 -51.76
C ILE A 40 -38.61 52.74 -52.34
N ALA A 41 -38.33 52.74 -53.65
CA ALA A 41 -37.52 51.70 -54.30
C ALA A 41 -36.06 51.72 -53.82
N LEU A 42 -35.45 52.90 -53.65
CA LEU A 42 -34.10 53.06 -53.08
C LEU A 42 -34.07 52.67 -51.60
N GLY A 43 -35.11 53.03 -50.82
CA GLY A 43 -35.25 52.60 -49.43
C GLY A 43 -35.45 51.09 -49.30
N ALA A 44 -36.21 50.47 -50.21
CA ALA A 44 -36.39 49.03 -50.28
C ALA A 44 -35.08 48.32 -50.70
N LEU A 45 -34.36 48.83 -51.69
CA LEU A 45 -33.05 48.32 -52.11
C LEU A 45 -32.02 48.46 -50.99
N TRP A 46 -31.99 49.59 -50.28
CA TRP A 46 -31.14 49.79 -49.11
C TRP A 46 -31.51 48.85 -47.96
N GLY A 47 -32.81 48.63 -47.74
CA GLY A 47 -33.31 47.66 -46.75
C GLY A 47 -32.92 46.22 -47.09
N VAL A 48 -33.01 45.82 -48.36
CA VAL A 48 -32.57 44.50 -48.84
C VAL A 48 -31.06 44.34 -48.74
N ALA A 49 -30.28 45.37 -49.10
CA ALA A 49 -28.82 45.36 -48.96
C ALA A 49 -28.39 45.28 -47.49
N GLN A 50 -29.01 46.06 -46.59
CA GLN A 50 -28.77 45.94 -45.15
C GLN A 50 -29.15 44.56 -44.61
N ARG A 51 -30.23 43.97 -45.11
CA ARG A 51 -30.66 42.63 -44.71
C ARG A 51 -29.65 41.57 -45.18
N GLN A 52 -29.20 41.61 -46.43
CA GLN A 52 -28.15 40.70 -46.92
C GLN A 52 -26.83 40.87 -46.17
N VAL A 53 -26.44 42.10 -45.83
CA VAL A 53 -25.24 42.35 -45.00
C VAL A 53 -25.44 41.77 -43.60
N ARG A 54 -26.61 41.94 -42.97
CA ARG A 54 -26.89 41.37 -41.64
C ARG A 54 -26.93 39.85 -41.67
N GLU A 55 -27.61 39.25 -42.65
CA GLU A 55 -27.67 37.79 -42.83
C GLU A 55 -26.29 37.22 -43.14
N GLY A 56 -25.49 37.91 -43.97
CA GLY A 56 -24.12 37.52 -44.28
C GLY A 56 -23.16 37.62 -43.08
N VAL A 57 -23.27 38.68 -42.28
CA VAL A 57 -22.50 38.84 -41.04
C VAL A 57 -22.91 37.79 -40.01
N GLN A 58 -24.22 37.54 -39.82
CA GLN A 58 -24.70 36.50 -38.91
C GLN A 58 -24.23 35.10 -39.33
N ALA A 59 -24.29 34.77 -40.61
CA ALA A 59 -23.79 33.50 -41.13
C ALA A 59 -22.27 33.37 -40.97
N ALA A 60 -21.51 34.44 -41.22
CA ALA A 60 -20.05 34.45 -41.03
C ALA A 60 -19.67 34.30 -39.56
N THR A 61 -20.36 35.00 -38.64
CA THR A 61 -20.20 34.85 -37.19
C THR A 61 -20.48 33.41 -36.75
N ALA A 62 -21.63 32.83 -37.14
CA ALA A 62 -22.00 31.47 -36.76
C ALA A 62 -21.01 30.41 -37.27
N ASN A 63 -20.49 30.58 -38.49
CA ASN A 63 -19.45 29.69 -39.03
C ASN A 63 -18.15 29.79 -38.23
N VAL A 64 -17.72 31.01 -37.90
CA VAL A 64 -16.50 31.24 -37.11
C VAL A 64 -16.66 30.68 -35.69
N GLU A 65 -17.80 30.89 -35.05
CA GLU A 65 -18.11 30.32 -33.73
C GLU A 65 -18.03 28.80 -33.77
N THR A 66 -18.66 28.18 -34.77
CA THR A 66 -18.64 26.72 -34.96
C THR A 66 -17.20 26.20 -35.13
N ASP A 67 -16.39 26.86 -35.96
CA ASP A 67 -14.99 26.48 -36.20
C ASP A 67 -14.13 26.60 -34.92
N VAL A 68 -14.31 27.66 -34.13
CA VAL A 68 -13.55 27.85 -32.89
C VAL A 68 -13.98 26.85 -31.83
N ILE A 69 -15.29 26.57 -31.70
CA ILE A 69 -15.81 25.54 -30.80
C ILE A 69 -15.25 24.17 -31.17
N ALA A 70 -15.24 23.82 -32.47
CA ALA A 70 -14.67 22.56 -32.94
C ALA A 70 -13.18 22.46 -32.60
N ALA A 71 -12.41 23.54 -32.79
CA ALA A 71 -11.01 23.59 -32.42
C ALA A 71 -10.79 23.43 -30.90
N HIS A 72 -11.62 24.07 -30.08
CA HIS A 72 -11.57 23.95 -28.63
C HIS A 72 -11.96 22.56 -28.13
N ASN A 73 -13.03 21.96 -28.67
CA ASN A 73 -13.44 20.60 -28.33
C ASN A 73 -12.37 19.58 -28.70
N PHE A 74 -11.69 19.75 -29.84
CA PHE A 74 -10.53 18.92 -30.20
C PHE A 74 -9.37 19.09 -29.21
N PHE A 75 -9.03 20.33 -28.82
CA PHE A 75 -8.03 20.61 -27.79
C PHE A 75 -8.38 19.98 -26.45
N ARG A 76 -9.63 20.14 -25.98
CA ARG A 76 -10.11 19.57 -24.73
C ARG A 76 -10.06 18.05 -24.74
N GLN A 77 -10.58 17.40 -25.78
CA GLN A 77 -10.59 15.94 -25.88
C GLN A 77 -9.15 15.36 -25.86
N THR A 78 -8.23 15.99 -26.58
CA THR A 78 -6.82 15.58 -26.60
C THR A 78 -6.12 15.85 -25.27
N ALA A 79 -6.44 16.95 -24.58
CA ALA A 79 -5.93 17.27 -23.25
C ALA A 79 -6.43 16.30 -22.16
N VAL A 80 -7.71 15.89 -22.18
CA VAL A 80 -8.22 14.86 -21.26
C VAL A 80 -7.52 13.53 -21.47
N ASN A 81 -7.29 13.16 -22.73
CA ASN A 81 -6.62 11.90 -23.09
C ASN A 81 -5.08 11.97 -22.96
N ASN A 82 -4.54 13.12 -22.55
CA ASN A 82 -3.09 13.38 -22.46
C ASN A 82 -2.31 13.05 -23.75
N ASP A 83 -2.90 13.30 -24.92
CA ASP A 83 -2.28 13.06 -26.23
C ASP A 83 -1.39 14.25 -26.64
N GLN A 84 -0.14 14.21 -26.19
CA GLN A 84 0.82 15.31 -26.35
C GLN A 84 1.14 15.60 -27.83
N ASP A 85 1.17 14.55 -28.67
CA ASP A 85 1.49 14.67 -30.10
C ASP A 85 0.41 15.42 -30.87
N LEU A 86 -0.86 15.29 -30.44
CA LEU A 86 -1.97 16.03 -31.01
C LEU A 86 -2.13 17.44 -30.41
N LEU A 87 -1.73 17.66 -29.15
CA LEU A 87 -1.86 18.95 -28.47
C LEU A 87 -0.85 19.99 -28.93
N LYS A 88 0.45 19.64 -28.97
CA LYS A 88 1.53 20.60 -29.27
C LYS A 88 1.32 21.34 -30.62
N PRO A 89 0.87 20.69 -31.71
CA PRO A 89 0.56 21.37 -32.98
C PRO A 89 -0.61 22.36 -32.95
N LEU A 90 -1.43 22.37 -31.88
CA LEU A 90 -2.54 23.30 -31.71
C LEU A 90 -2.11 24.62 -31.05
N LEU A 91 -0.88 24.68 -30.52
CA LEU A 91 -0.33 25.86 -29.88
C LEU A 91 0.14 26.90 -30.90
N SER A 92 -0.01 28.17 -30.55
CA SER A 92 0.44 29.30 -31.34
C SER A 92 1.91 29.60 -31.09
N ALA A 93 2.73 29.59 -32.14
CA ALA A 93 4.15 29.96 -32.09
C ALA A 93 4.41 31.49 -32.06
N ARG A 94 3.38 32.32 -31.84
CA ARG A 94 3.51 33.80 -31.86
C ARG A 94 4.30 34.34 -30.67
N ASP A 95 4.28 33.64 -29.54
CA ASP A 95 5.09 33.92 -28.36
C ASP A 95 5.83 32.63 -27.95
N PRO A 96 7.14 32.51 -28.23
CA PRO A 96 7.90 31.32 -27.91
C PRO A 96 7.91 30.97 -26.43
N ARG A 97 7.94 31.97 -25.53
CA ARG A 97 8.00 31.72 -24.08
C ARG A 97 6.67 31.20 -23.55
N TRP A 98 5.57 31.75 -24.04
CA TRP A 98 4.24 31.24 -23.70
C TRP A 98 4.05 29.82 -24.25
N ALA A 99 4.48 29.56 -25.49
CA ALA A 99 4.38 28.23 -26.09
C ALA A 99 5.18 27.18 -25.31
N GLU A 100 6.42 27.49 -24.93
CA GLU A 100 7.27 26.61 -24.10
C GLU A 100 6.64 26.31 -22.73
N ALA A 101 6.02 27.32 -22.09
CA ALA A 101 5.29 27.11 -20.84
C ALA A 101 4.06 26.19 -21.02
N GLN A 102 3.31 26.35 -22.12
CA GLN A 102 2.18 25.46 -22.45
C GLN A 102 2.63 24.03 -22.77
N GLU A 103 3.72 23.86 -23.52
CA GLU A 103 4.33 22.55 -23.77
C GLU A 103 4.73 21.87 -22.46
N SER A 104 5.32 22.63 -21.52
CA SER A 104 5.68 22.11 -20.20
C SER A 104 4.45 21.72 -19.36
N LEU A 105 3.33 22.45 -19.47
CA LEU A 105 2.05 22.10 -18.84
C LEU A 105 1.45 20.82 -19.46
N ILE A 106 1.56 20.65 -20.78
CA ILE A 106 1.18 19.43 -21.51
C ILE A 106 2.02 18.24 -21.05
N ASP A 107 3.34 18.41 -20.97
CA ASP A 107 4.26 17.36 -20.55
C ASP A 107 3.99 16.91 -19.11
N ALA A 108 3.59 17.84 -18.24
CA ALA A 108 3.19 17.57 -16.86
C ALA A 108 1.74 17.05 -16.71
N GLY A 109 0.93 17.03 -17.78
CA GLY A 109 -0.47 16.59 -17.74
C GLY A 109 -1.42 17.53 -16.99
N ILE A 110 -1.07 18.81 -16.81
CA ILE A 110 -1.81 19.77 -15.95
C ILE A 110 -2.38 20.97 -16.73
N VAL A 111 -2.55 20.85 -18.04
CA VAL A 111 -3.09 21.91 -18.89
C VAL A 111 -4.46 22.37 -18.39
N MET A 112 -5.36 21.40 -18.16
CA MET A 112 -6.71 21.66 -17.65
C MET A 112 -6.85 21.26 -16.19
N ASP A 113 -6.22 20.17 -15.76
CA ASP A 113 -6.30 19.73 -14.38
C ASP A 113 -5.53 20.65 -13.41
N ARG A 114 -5.85 20.61 -12.12
CA ARG A 114 -5.26 21.49 -11.10
C ARG A 114 -4.77 20.71 -9.86
N PRO A 115 -3.93 19.67 -10.03
CA PRO A 115 -3.51 18.81 -8.92
C PRO A 115 -2.64 19.53 -7.89
N MET A 116 -1.99 20.64 -8.25
CA MET A 116 -1.23 21.48 -7.30
C MET A 116 -2.09 22.07 -6.19
N PHE A 117 -3.41 22.18 -6.41
CA PHE A 117 -4.39 22.62 -5.42
C PHE A 117 -5.25 21.47 -4.88
N GLY A 118 -4.93 20.22 -5.23
CA GLY A 118 -5.74 19.05 -4.91
C GLY A 118 -7.07 19.01 -5.66
N TRP A 119 -7.18 19.72 -6.79
CA TRP A 119 -8.40 19.77 -7.60
C TRP A 119 -8.25 18.83 -8.78
N GLN A 120 -9.26 17.98 -8.97
CA GLN A 120 -9.34 17.02 -10.04
C GLN A 120 -10.48 17.39 -10.97
N LEU A 121 -10.16 17.64 -12.23
CA LEU A 121 -11.14 17.95 -13.26
C LEU A 121 -12.14 16.78 -13.43
N GLN A 122 -13.42 17.04 -13.18
CA GLN A 122 -14.52 16.11 -13.41
C GLN A 122 -14.92 16.23 -14.88
N ASN A 123 -14.35 15.40 -15.76
CA ASN A 123 -14.65 15.43 -17.18
C ASN A 123 -15.31 14.14 -17.67
N ASP A 124 -16.35 14.32 -18.49
CA ASP A 124 -16.66 13.43 -19.60
C ASP A 124 -15.90 13.93 -20.85
N ALA A 125 -15.27 13.03 -21.61
CA ALA A 125 -14.52 13.36 -22.84
C ALA A 125 -15.41 13.88 -24.00
N ASP A 126 -16.70 14.02 -23.74
CA ASP A 126 -17.71 14.42 -24.71
C ASP A 126 -17.57 15.88 -25.14
N PRO A 127 -17.76 16.21 -26.43
CA PRO A 127 -17.72 17.59 -26.91
C PRO A 127 -18.70 18.51 -26.17
N LEU A 128 -18.25 19.71 -25.80
CA LEU A 128 -19.13 20.71 -25.21
C LEU A 128 -20.13 21.22 -26.26
N PRO A 129 -21.42 21.36 -25.92
CA PRO A 129 -22.39 21.96 -26.80
C PRO A 129 -22.18 23.48 -26.88
N THR A 130 -22.66 24.09 -27.98
CA THR A 130 -22.43 25.52 -28.27
C THR A 130 -22.96 26.46 -27.18
N ASP A 131 -24.05 26.10 -26.51
CA ASP A 131 -24.66 26.87 -25.43
C ASP A 131 -23.89 26.81 -24.10
N ALA A 132 -22.95 25.86 -23.95
CA ALA A 132 -22.08 25.77 -22.78
C ALA A 132 -20.81 26.63 -22.89
N ILE A 133 -20.58 27.32 -24.01
CA ILE A 133 -19.39 28.15 -24.25
C ILE A 133 -19.82 29.58 -24.57
N THR A 134 -19.34 30.54 -23.79
CA THR A 134 -19.50 31.97 -24.12
C THR A 134 -18.35 32.41 -25.01
N ILE A 135 -18.65 32.97 -26.19
CA ILE A 135 -17.66 33.37 -27.20
C ILE A 135 -17.70 34.87 -27.43
N SER A 136 -16.53 35.50 -27.43
CA SER A 136 -16.33 36.87 -27.86
C SER A 136 -15.37 36.91 -29.04
N LEU A 137 -15.86 37.37 -30.19
CA LEU A 137 -15.06 37.53 -31.41
C LEU A 137 -14.64 38.99 -31.59
N ASN A 138 -13.44 39.20 -32.12
CA ASN A 138 -13.03 40.54 -32.52
C ASN A 138 -13.69 40.96 -33.86
N ASN A 139 -13.63 42.25 -34.19
CA ASN A 139 -14.26 42.81 -35.39
C ASN A 139 -13.70 42.25 -36.73
N HIS A 140 -12.54 41.59 -36.69
CA HIS A 140 -11.87 41.02 -37.86
C HIS A 140 -12.08 39.50 -37.99
N PHE A 141 -12.76 38.85 -37.04
CA PHE A 141 -12.96 37.41 -36.99
C PHE A 141 -11.67 36.59 -37.09
N ASP A 142 -10.58 37.10 -36.50
CA ASP A 142 -9.27 36.43 -36.45
C ASP A 142 -8.76 36.22 -35.00
N GLU A 143 -9.52 36.68 -34.00
CA GLU A 143 -9.35 36.38 -32.59
C GLU A 143 -10.69 36.01 -31.95
N ALA A 144 -10.66 34.99 -31.10
CA ALA A 144 -11.79 34.52 -30.32
C ALA A 144 -11.37 34.30 -28.86
N VAL A 145 -12.17 34.79 -27.92
CA VAL A 145 -12.02 34.56 -26.48
C VAL A 145 -13.20 33.72 -26.03
N LEU A 146 -12.91 32.55 -25.49
CA LEU A 146 -13.89 31.59 -24.99
C LEU A 146 -13.88 31.60 -23.46
N GLN A 147 -15.05 31.55 -22.84
CA GLN A 147 -15.24 31.29 -21.43
C GLN A 147 -15.96 29.95 -21.26
N ILE A 148 -15.33 29.03 -20.54
CA ILE A 148 -15.79 27.65 -20.37
C ILE A 148 -15.90 27.33 -18.89
N GLU A 149 -17.04 26.77 -18.49
CA GLU A 149 -17.26 26.26 -17.14
C GLU A 149 -16.67 24.84 -17.02
N HIS A 150 -15.87 24.64 -15.98
CA HIS A 150 -15.27 23.35 -15.63
C HIS A 150 -15.62 22.98 -14.21
N ASN A 151 -16.00 21.72 -14.01
CA ASN A 151 -16.27 21.17 -12.70
C ASN A 151 -15.00 20.50 -12.15
N TYR A 152 -14.63 20.85 -10.92
CA TYR A 152 -13.50 20.25 -10.22
C TYR A 152 -13.98 19.58 -8.95
N ALA A 153 -13.57 18.34 -8.73
CA ALA A 153 -13.68 17.69 -7.44
C ALA A 153 -12.48 18.09 -6.57
N PHE A 154 -12.72 18.34 -5.30
CA PHE A 154 -11.67 18.63 -4.32
C PHE A 154 -12.09 18.09 -2.96
N GLN A 155 -11.13 17.89 -2.06
CA GLN A 155 -11.42 17.52 -0.67
C GLN A 155 -11.62 18.79 0.17
N ALA A 156 -12.81 18.95 0.75
CA ALA A 156 -13.09 20.05 1.66
C ALA A 156 -12.33 19.85 3.01
N PRO A 157 -12.20 20.90 3.85
CA PRO A 157 -11.54 20.76 5.16
C PRO A 157 -12.27 19.77 6.08
N SER A 158 -13.57 19.53 5.83
CA SER A 158 -14.38 18.48 6.45
C SER A 158 -13.99 17.05 6.05
N GLY A 159 -13.09 16.89 5.09
CA GLY A 159 -12.68 15.60 4.53
C GLY A 159 -13.61 15.06 3.43
N ILE A 160 -14.75 15.72 3.18
CA ILE A 160 -15.73 15.31 2.16
C ILE A 160 -15.30 15.81 0.77
N THR A 161 -15.41 14.94 -0.24
CA THR A 161 -15.22 15.34 -1.64
C THR A 161 -16.42 16.16 -2.12
N GLU A 162 -16.16 17.40 -2.51
CA GLU A 162 -17.14 18.33 -3.06
C GLU A 162 -16.79 18.67 -4.50
N THR A 163 -17.76 19.21 -5.26
CA THR A 163 -17.55 19.66 -6.64
C THR A 163 -17.81 21.16 -6.74
N VAL A 164 -16.95 21.87 -7.47
CA VAL A 164 -17.06 23.31 -7.71
C VAL A 164 -16.93 23.63 -9.19
N THR A 165 -17.62 24.66 -9.65
CA THR A 165 -17.56 25.13 -11.03
C THR A 165 -16.67 26.38 -11.13
N LEU A 166 -15.68 26.34 -12.02
CA LEU A 166 -14.79 27.47 -12.31
C LEU A 166 -14.79 27.77 -13.80
N VAL A 167 -14.74 29.06 -14.15
CA VAL A 167 -14.67 29.53 -15.53
C VAL A 167 -13.22 29.68 -15.97
N GLN A 168 -12.80 28.91 -16.97
CA GLN A 168 -11.51 29.11 -17.64
C GLN A 168 -11.67 29.93 -18.90
N THR A 169 -10.66 30.76 -19.18
CA THR A 169 -10.61 31.54 -20.40
C THR A 169 -9.63 30.94 -21.39
N ALA A 170 -10.08 30.68 -22.62
CA ALA A 170 -9.24 30.22 -23.71
C ALA A 170 -9.20 31.25 -24.84
N VAL A 171 -8.00 31.59 -25.32
CA VAL A 171 -7.84 32.55 -26.42
C VAL A 171 -7.37 31.82 -27.66
N TYR A 172 -8.09 32.01 -28.76
CA TYR A 172 -7.77 31.43 -30.07
C TYR A 172 -7.50 32.52 -31.07
N ARG A 173 -6.53 32.27 -31.96
CA ARG A 173 -6.28 33.14 -33.11
C ARG A 173 -6.19 32.33 -34.38
N LYS A 174 -6.63 32.95 -35.48
CA LYS A 174 -6.59 32.33 -36.80
C LYS A 174 -5.15 32.21 -37.29
N GLY A 175 -4.71 30.98 -37.51
CA GLY A 175 -3.49 30.65 -38.23
C GLY A 175 -3.73 30.62 -39.74
N GLN A 176 -2.78 30.07 -40.51
CA GLN A 176 -2.92 29.96 -41.97
C GLN A 176 -4.03 28.98 -42.38
N THR A 177 -4.23 27.91 -41.61
CA THR A 177 -5.14 26.81 -41.97
C THR A 177 -6.17 26.46 -40.89
N ARG A 178 -5.97 26.90 -39.64
CA ARG A 178 -6.82 26.54 -38.49
C ARG A 178 -6.74 27.58 -37.38
N TRP A 179 -7.66 27.50 -36.42
CA TRP A 179 -7.57 28.22 -35.14
C TRP A 179 -6.52 27.57 -34.24
N LEU A 180 -5.69 28.39 -33.60
CA LEU A 180 -4.61 27.96 -32.71
C LEU A 180 -4.82 28.54 -31.30
N TYR A 181 -4.63 27.71 -30.28
CA TYR A 181 -4.62 28.15 -28.89
C TYR A 181 -3.45 29.12 -28.68
N SER A 182 -3.73 30.33 -28.20
CA SER A 182 -2.85 31.48 -28.33
C SER A 182 -2.71 32.27 -27.03
N PRO A 183 -1.57 32.97 -26.82
CA PRO A 183 -1.39 33.82 -25.64
C PRO A 183 -2.38 34.99 -25.62
N PRO A 184 -2.96 35.38 -24.50
CA PRO A 184 -3.73 36.62 -24.44
C PRO A 184 -2.83 37.85 -24.72
N LEU A 185 -3.36 38.89 -25.38
CA LEU A 185 -2.61 40.15 -25.59
C LEU A 185 -2.48 40.93 -24.28
N ASP A 186 -1.56 41.89 -24.19
CA ASP A 186 -1.44 42.75 -23.01
C ASP A 186 -2.74 43.50 -22.69
N SER A 187 -3.48 43.94 -23.73
CA SER A 187 -4.77 44.59 -23.58
C SER A 187 -5.87 43.70 -22.98
N PHE A 188 -5.74 42.37 -23.08
CA PHE A 188 -6.68 41.43 -22.47
C PHE A 188 -6.60 41.46 -20.94
N TRP A 189 -5.39 41.68 -20.40
CA TRP A 189 -5.13 41.73 -18.96
C TRP A 189 -5.41 43.08 -18.32
N GLY A 190 -5.28 44.16 -19.12
CA GLY A 190 -5.36 45.54 -18.64
C GLY A 190 -4.16 45.96 -17.78
N GLY A 191 -4.35 47.04 -17.01
CA GLY A 191 -3.32 47.58 -16.12
C GLY A 191 -2.96 46.65 -14.97
N TRP A 192 -1.89 46.99 -14.23
CA TRP A 192 -1.60 46.37 -12.94
C TRP A 192 -2.18 47.24 -11.82
N HIS A 193 -2.79 46.60 -10.84
CA HIS A 193 -3.23 47.21 -9.59
C HIS A 193 -2.39 46.67 -8.43
N THR A 194 -2.22 47.52 -7.43
CA THR A 194 -1.55 47.17 -6.17
C THR A 194 -2.50 47.49 -5.02
N HIS A 195 -2.67 46.53 -4.13
CA HIS A 195 -3.36 46.69 -2.87
C HIS A 195 -2.33 46.55 -1.73
N GLU A 196 -2.23 47.57 -0.89
CA GLU A 196 -1.35 47.59 0.29
C GLU A 196 -2.20 47.42 1.54
N GLY A 197 -2.15 46.22 2.13
CA GLY A 197 -2.74 45.87 3.41
C GLY A 197 -1.78 46.11 4.57
N GLN A 198 -2.12 45.59 5.75
CA GLN A 198 -1.26 45.74 6.94
C GLN A 198 -0.03 44.83 6.87
N ARG A 199 -0.22 43.58 6.43
CA ARG A 199 0.79 42.53 6.38
C ARG A 199 0.97 41.93 4.98
N LEU A 200 0.19 42.37 4.00
CA LEU A 200 0.23 41.92 2.61
C LEU A 200 0.29 43.09 1.63
N THR A 201 1.17 43.00 0.64
CA THR A 201 1.04 43.72 -0.64
C THR A 201 0.61 42.74 -1.71
N LEU A 202 -0.56 42.95 -2.31
CA LEU A 202 -1.03 42.15 -3.44
C LEU A 202 -0.98 42.96 -4.75
N VAL A 203 -0.30 42.42 -5.76
CA VAL A 203 -0.26 42.97 -7.12
C VAL A 203 -1.04 42.06 -8.07
N TYR A 204 -2.05 42.60 -8.76
CA TYR A 204 -2.94 41.82 -9.64
C TYR A 204 -3.34 42.60 -10.90
N PRO A 205 -3.68 41.92 -12.01
CA PRO A 205 -4.13 42.60 -13.22
C PRO A 205 -5.56 43.14 -13.12
N GLU A 206 -5.86 44.19 -13.89
CA GLU A 206 -7.18 44.83 -13.96
C GLU A 206 -8.31 43.85 -14.30
N ARG A 207 -8.03 42.87 -15.17
CA ARG A 207 -8.98 41.80 -15.49
C ARG A 207 -9.47 41.03 -14.26
N ASP A 208 -8.59 40.80 -13.29
CA ASP A 208 -8.92 40.08 -12.06
C ASP A 208 -9.29 41.04 -10.92
N ALA A 209 -9.60 42.32 -11.19
CA ALA A 209 -9.75 43.32 -10.13
C ALA A 209 -10.87 43.03 -9.13
N THR A 210 -11.94 42.34 -9.53
CA THR A 210 -13.01 41.93 -8.61
C THR A 210 -12.47 40.95 -7.56
N TRP A 211 -11.89 39.84 -8.02
CA TRP A 211 -11.38 38.78 -7.14
C TRP A 211 -10.07 39.14 -6.46
N GLY A 212 -9.18 39.87 -7.15
CA GLY A 212 -7.92 40.35 -6.59
C GLY A 212 -8.13 41.29 -5.41
N LYS A 213 -9.13 42.17 -5.44
CA LYS A 213 -9.46 43.03 -4.28
C LYS A 213 -9.95 42.22 -3.09
N GLN A 214 -10.83 41.26 -3.35
CA GLN A 214 -11.39 40.41 -2.30
C GLN A 214 -10.30 39.53 -1.68
N LEU A 215 -9.50 38.85 -2.51
CA LEU A 215 -8.34 38.07 -2.09
C LEU A 215 -7.34 38.91 -1.31
N ALA A 216 -7.08 40.17 -1.68
CA ALA A 216 -6.15 41.01 -0.94
C ALA A 216 -6.59 41.21 0.52
N VAL A 217 -7.89 41.45 0.74
CA VAL A 217 -8.45 41.64 2.09
C VAL A 217 -8.42 40.34 2.87
N ASP A 218 -8.89 39.24 2.26
CA ASP A 218 -9.02 37.96 2.94
C ASP A 218 -7.65 37.33 3.24
N LEU A 219 -6.66 37.48 2.35
CA LEU A 219 -5.29 37.01 2.59
C LEU A 219 -4.54 37.87 3.61
N ASP A 220 -4.77 39.18 3.67
CA ASP A 220 -4.21 40.03 4.74
C ASP A 220 -4.75 39.62 6.12
N ALA A 221 -6.06 39.34 6.18
CA ALA A 221 -6.70 38.80 7.38
C ALA A 221 -6.16 37.41 7.75
N LEU A 222 -6.00 36.50 6.78
CA LEU A 222 -5.39 35.19 6.99
C LEU A 222 -3.98 35.29 7.59
N ILE A 223 -3.14 36.21 7.09
CA ILE A 223 -1.79 36.41 7.65
C ILE A 223 -1.87 36.93 9.09
N ALA A 224 -2.87 37.76 9.42
CA ALA A 224 -3.11 38.16 10.80
C ALA A 224 -3.57 36.99 11.69
N GLU A 225 -4.37 36.05 11.16
CA GLU A 225 -4.76 34.82 11.84
C GLU A 225 -3.57 33.87 12.06
N VAL A 226 -2.68 33.73 11.07
CA VAL A 226 -1.41 32.99 11.23
C VAL A 226 -0.62 33.52 12.42
N CYS A 227 -0.63 34.84 12.65
CA CYS A 227 0.04 35.47 13.78
C CYS A 227 -0.60 35.18 15.15
N GLN A 228 -1.81 34.60 15.18
CA GLN A 228 -2.49 34.16 16.40
C GLN A 228 -2.30 32.67 16.70
N LEU A 229 -1.70 31.91 15.78
CA LEU A 229 -1.40 30.49 16.03
C LEU A 229 -0.41 30.34 17.18
N ASP A 230 -0.62 29.29 17.98
CA ASP A 230 0.19 29.03 19.17
C ASP A 230 1.68 28.87 18.82
N GLY A 231 2.52 29.61 19.54
CA GLY A 231 3.97 29.60 19.36
C GLY A 231 4.49 30.43 18.18
N LEU A 232 3.62 31.11 17.41
CA LEU A 232 4.03 32.11 16.42
C LEU A 232 3.92 33.52 17.00
N SER A 233 4.96 34.33 16.80
CA SER A 233 4.96 35.75 17.16
C SER A 233 5.44 36.55 15.97
N CYS A 234 4.51 37.28 15.35
CA CYS A 234 4.81 38.08 14.18
C CYS A 234 5.45 39.41 14.57
N PRO A 235 6.62 39.75 14.01
CA PRO A 235 7.18 41.08 14.21
C PRO A 235 6.33 42.13 13.48
N ASP A 236 6.48 43.40 13.89
CA ASP A 236 5.75 44.53 13.31
C ASP A 236 6.11 44.77 11.83
N ASP A 237 7.29 44.33 11.40
CA ASP A 237 7.79 44.48 10.03
C ASP A 237 7.50 43.26 9.12
N LEU A 238 6.77 42.25 9.61
CA LEU A 238 6.34 41.12 8.80
C LEU A 238 5.41 41.60 7.68
N HIS A 239 5.87 41.47 6.43
CA HIS A 239 5.10 41.86 5.26
C HIS A 239 5.33 40.91 4.08
N LEU A 240 4.26 40.25 3.62
CA LEU A 240 4.24 39.38 2.46
C LEU A 240 4.02 40.19 1.17
N HIS A 241 4.83 39.95 0.15
CA HIS A 241 4.59 40.50 -1.19
C HIS A 241 4.12 39.38 -2.12
N LEU A 242 2.88 39.48 -2.59
CA LEU A 242 2.26 38.49 -3.46
C LEU A 242 1.92 39.15 -4.81
N ARG A 243 2.29 38.49 -5.91
CA ARG A 243 1.93 38.93 -7.25
C ARG A 243 1.17 37.82 -7.97
N LEU A 244 0.04 38.18 -8.56
CA LEU A 244 -0.76 37.33 -9.44
C LEU A 244 -0.19 37.42 -10.87
N ASP A 245 0.66 36.47 -11.25
CA ASP A 245 1.39 36.42 -12.51
C ASP A 245 0.52 35.92 -13.67
N LYS A 246 0.63 36.62 -14.81
CA LYS A 246 -0.09 36.35 -16.06
C LYS A 246 0.53 35.21 -16.87
N SER A 247 1.72 34.77 -16.50
CA SER A 247 2.46 33.71 -17.18
C SER A 247 1.97 32.32 -16.77
N PRO A 248 1.67 31.42 -17.73
CA PRO A 248 1.35 30.01 -17.42
C PRO A 248 2.47 29.29 -16.65
N GLN A 249 3.71 29.78 -16.72
CA GLN A 249 4.84 29.22 -15.96
C GLN A 249 4.61 29.23 -14.44
N SER A 250 3.79 30.16 -13.93
CA SER A 250 3.43 30.22 -12.52
C SER A 250 2.64 29.00 -12.03
N LEU A 251 1.87 28.34 -12.92
CA LEU A 251 1.19 27.07 -12.60
C LEU A 251 2.21 25.93 -12.41
N LEU A 252 3.27 25.89 -13.21
CA LEU A 252 4.35 24.90 -13.09
C LEU A 252 5.16 25.10 -11.81
N ALA A 253 5.36 26.34 -11.38
CA ALA A 253 6.10 26.61 -10.15
C ALA A 253 5.42 25.96 -8.92
N LEU A 254 4.08 25.89 -8.92
CA LEU A 254 3.29 25.30 -7.84
C LEU A 254 3.27 23.78 -7.81
N THR A 255 3.69 23.09 -8.88
CA THR A 255 3.86 21.63 -8.82
C THR A 255 5.09 21.22 -8.01
N ASN A 256 6.02 22.15 -7.77
CA ASN A 256 7.13 21.90 -6.88
C ASN A 256 6.67 22.02 -5.41
N PRO A 257 6.67 20.91 -4.63
CA PRO A 257 6.19 20.93 -3.25
C PRO A 257 7.02 21.82 -2.32
N ASN A 258 8.22 22.25 -2.75
CA ASN A 258 9.11 23.11 -1.99
C ASN A 258 8.98 24.60 -2.34
N TYR A 259 8.14 25.00 -3.30
CA TYR A 259 8.07 26.39 -3.78
C TYR A 259 7.79 27.38 -2.63
N ALA A 260 6.73 27.12 -1.85
CA ALA A 260 6.35 27.95 -0.71
C ALA A 260 7.18 27.65 0.56
N LEU A 261 7.97 26.58 0.57
CA LEU A 261 8.88 26.23 1.68
C LEU A 261 10.20 27.00 1.63
N THR A 262 10.35 27.88 0.64
CA THR A 262 11.44 28.84 0.62
C THR A 262 11.17 29.90 1.68
N ASN A 263 12.17 30.21 2.51
CA ASN A 263 12.09 31.25 3.54
C ASN A 263 12.10 32.66 2.91
N THR A 264 11.13 32.94 2.03
CA THR A 264 10.99 34.20 1.31
C THR A 264 9.56 34.71 1.43
N LEU A 265 9.42 35.99 1.76
CA LEU A 265 8.13 36.68 1.81
C LEU A 265 7.76 37.28 0.44
N ARG A 266 8.14 36.61 -0.66
CA ARG A 266 7.85 37.03 -2.02
C ARG A 266 7.33 35.85 -2.82
N LEU A 267 6.06 35.90 -3.22
CA LEU A 267 5.40 34.83 -3.95
C LEU A 267 4.86 35.34 -5.28
N ASP A 268 5.10 34.57 -6.33
CA ASP A 268 4.50 34.76 -7.64
C ASP A 268 3.52 33.60 -7.87
N LEU A 269 2.23 33.87 -7.69
CA LEU A 269 1.16 32.89 -7.88
C LEU A 269 0.44 33.16 -9.21
N PRO A 270 -0.16 32.16 -9.87
CA PRO A 270 -0.92 32.38 -11.10
C PRO A 270 -2.09 33.34 -10.87
N THR A 271 -2.58 34.00 -11.91
CA THR A 271 -3.82 34.77 -11.80
C THR A 271 -5.06 33.87 -11.72
N PRO A 272 -6.17 34.32 -11.08
CA PRO A 272 -7.44 33.62 -11.11
C PRO A 272 -7.93 33.31 -12.53
N THR A 273 -7.69 34.21 -13.49
CA THR A 273 -7.98 33.94 -14.92
C THR A 273 -7.21 32.73 -15.50
N LEU A 274 -5.99 32.43 -15.04
CA LEU A 274 -5.24 31.23 -15.46
C LEU A 274 -5.69 29.96 -14.74
N VAL A 275 -6.00 30.08 -13.45
CA VAL A 275 -6.40 28.94 -12.61
C VAL A 275 -7.82 28.49 -12.95
N GLY A 276 -8.75 29.44 -12.99
CA GLY A 276 -10.20 29.26 -13.06
C GLY A 276 -10.87 30.33 -12.19
N VAL A 277 -11.74 31.14 -12.80
CA VAL A 277 -12.45 32.23 -12.12
C VAL A 277 -13.71 31.68 -11.46
N PRO A 278 -13.99 31.99 -10.19
CA PRO A 278 -15.16 31.47 -9.51
C PRO A 278 -16.46 32.08 -10.06
N VAL A 279 -17.53 31.27 -10.10
CA VAL A 279 -18.87 31.70 -10.53
C VAL A 279 -19.78 32.06 -9.36
N ASP A 280 -19.45 31.58 -8.16
CA ASP A 280 -20.22 31.75 -6.93
C ASP A 280 -19.30 31.78 -5.68
N GLU A 281 -19.91 31.86 -4.49
CA GLU A 281 -19.20 31.88 -3.22
C GLU A 281 -18.45 30.57 -2.93
N ALA A 282 -18.98 29.41 -3.37
CA ALA A 282 -18.31 28.13 -3.20
C ALA A 282 -17.02 28.06 -4.03
N GLY A 283 -17.08 28.52 -5.28
CA GLY A 283 -15.92 28.78 -6.14
C GLY A 283 -14.90 29.69 -5.48
N TYR A 284 -15.36 30.80 -4.89
CA TYR A 284 -14.47 31.72 -4.22
C TYR A 284 -13.79 31.09 -3.00
N ALA A 285 -14.51 30.33 -2.17
CA ALA A 285 -13.94 29.67 -1.00
C ALA A 285 -12.87 28.63 -1.38
N VAL A 286 -13.02 27.96 -2.52
CA VAL A 286 -12.02 27.06 -3.08
C VAL A 286 -10.80 27.85 -3.58
N LEU A 287 -11.03 28.93 -4.33
CA LEU A 287 -9.96 29.82 -4.78
C LEU A 287 -9.16 30.39 -3.60
N TYR A 288 -9.83 30.96 -2.60
CA TYR A 288 -9.22 31.49 -1.39
C TYR A 288 -8.26 30.49 -0.74
N ARG A 289 -8.65 29.22 -0.61
CA ARG A 289 -7.78 28.17 -0.06
C ARG A 289 -6.55 27.91 -0.92
N ALA A 290 -6.69 27.87 -2.25
CA ALA A 290 -5.57 27.68 -3.17
C ALA A 290 -4.50 28.78 -3.10
N TYR A 291 -4.88 30.03 -2.81
CA TYR A 291 -3.93 31.13 -2.58
C TYR A 291 -3.51 31.26 -1.12
N GLY A 292 -4.39 30.89 -0.19
CA GLY A 292 -4.17 30.93 1.25
C GLY A 292 -3.12 29.93 1.70
N GLU A 293 -3.16 28.68 1.22
CA GLU A 293 -2.17 27.65 1.55
C GLU A 293 -0.71 28.10 1.29
N PRO A 294 -0.32 28.54 0.08
CA PRO A 294 1.05 28.99 -0.16
C PRO A 294 1.40 30.29 0.59
N ALA A 295 0.45 31.22 0.76
CA ALA A 295 0.68 32.46 1.51
C ALA A 295 0.96 32.20 3.00
N ALA A 296 0.10 31.42 3.66
CA ALA A 296 0.28 31.00 5.03
C ALA A 296 1.56 30.17 5.19
N THR A 297 1.82 29.24 4.25
CA THR A 297 3.05 28.43 4.24
C THR A 297 4.31 29.29 4.22
N ALA A 298 4.39 30.30 3.35
CA ALA A 298 5.57 31.17 3.27
C ALA A 298 5.78 31.96 4.56
N VAL A 299 4.70 32.48 5.16
CA VAL A 299 4.77 33.23 6.43
C VAL A 299 5.17 32.32 7.59
N ILE A 300 4.54 31.16 7.76
CA ILE A 300 4.88 30.20 8.83
C ILE A 300 6.35 29.79 8.70
N THR A 301 6.77 29.39 7.49
CA THR A 301 8.14 28.99 7.18
C THR A 301 9.15 30.09 7.51
N HIS A 302 8.79 31.35 7.23
CA HIS A 302 9.62 32.49 7.61
C HIS A 302 9.72 32.68 9.12
N LEU A 303 8.59 32.63 9.84
CA LEU A 303 8.53 32.84 11.28
C LEU A 303 9.22 31.74 12.10
N VAL A 304 9.25 30.51 11.60
CA VAL A 304 10.01 29.42 12.23
C VAL A 304 11.44 29.30 11.70
N ASN A 305 11.83 30.18 10.77
CA ASN A 305 13.15 30.20 10.13
C ASN A 305 13.53 28.85 9.49
N TYR A 306 12.55 28.15 8.90
CA TYR A 306 12.82 26.88 8.26
C TYR A 306 13.52 27.11 6.91
N ASN A 307 14.79 26.73 6.85
CA ASN A 307 15.59 26.81 5.63
C ASN A 307 15.66 25.41 5.00
N CYS A 308 14.67 25.10 4.15
CA CYS A 308 14.50 23.85 3.39
C CYS A 308 15.83 23.19 2.95
N CYS A 309 15.94 21.86 2.82
CA CYS A 309 14.87 20.85 2.76
C CYS A 309 15.13 19.65 3.67
N ARG A 310 15.84 19.90 4.76
CA ARG A 310 16.13 18.87 5.76
C ARG A 310 14.85 18.48 6.50
N TRP A 311 14.52 17.19 6.49
CA TRP A 311 13.28 16.62 7.03
C TRP A 311 12.00 17.30 6.52
N SER A 312 11.98 17.69 5.24
CA SER A 312 10.84 18.36 4.63
C SER A 312 9.51 17.62 4.78
N ARG A 313 9.53 16.28 4.89
CA ARG A 313 8.31 15.46 5.12
C ARG A 313 7.67 15.73 6.48
N VAL A 314 8.45 15.63 7.55
CA VAL A 314 7.97 15.89 8.92
C VAL A 314 7.59 17.36 9.08
N TYR A 315 8.40 18.27 8.50
CA TYR A 315 8.06 19.69 8.47
C TYR A 315 6.72 19.94 7.78
N LYS A 316 6.49 19.34 6.61
CA LYS A 316 5.25 19.48 5.85
C LYS A 316 4.05 18.94 6.62
N ALA A 317 4.16 17.77 7.26
CA ALA A 317 3.07 17.24 8.06
C ALA A 317 2.72 18.14 9.26
N LEU A 318 3.72 18.71 9.94
CA LEU A 318 3.50 19.72 11.00
C LEU A 318 2.87 21.01 10.45
N LEU A 319 3.36 21.49 9.31
CA LEU A 319 2.78 22.66 8.63
C LEU A 319 1.31 22.41 8.25
N ASP A 320 1.00 21.23 7.73
CA ASP A 320 -0.36 20.86 7.34
C ASP A 320 -1.31 20.89 8.55
N VAL A 321 -0.86 20.50 9.76
CA VAL A 321 -1.65 20.64 11.00
C VAL A 321 -2.00 22.11 11.27
N GLN A 322 -1.04 23.03 11.16
CA GLN A 322 -1.31 24.47 11.33
C GLN A 322 -2.22 25.02 10.23
N LEU A 323 -2.09 24.54 8.99
CA LEU A 323 -2.98 24.91 7.89
C LEU A 323 -4.40 24.38 8.13
N ALA A 324 -4.56 23.23 8.80
CA ALA A 324 -5.86 22.71 9.21
C ALA A 324 -6.51 23.56 10.31
N GLU A 325 -5.73 24.06 11.27
CA GLU A 325 -6.21 25.02 12.28
C GLU A 325 -6.77 26.31 11.65
N LEU A 326 -6.22 26.72 10.50
CA LEU A 326 -6.69 27.86 9.69
C LEU A 326 -7.82 27.51 8.70
N GLY A 327 -8.31 26.27 8.69
CA GLY A 327 -9.34 25.80 7.76
C GLY A 327 -8.89 25.74 6.28
N LEU A 328 -7.59 25.74 6.02
CA LEU A 328 -7.03 25.68 4.66
C LEU A 328 -6.84 24.24 4.17
N LYS A 329 -6.67 23.28 5.08
CA LYS A 329 -6.33 21.88 4.76
C LYS A 329 -7.05 20.87 5.64
N HIS A 330 -7.16 19.63 5.16
CA HIS A 330 -7.63 18.49 5.93
C HIS A 330 -6.45 17.57 6.28
N VAL A 331 -6.32 17.17 7.55
CA VAL A 331 -5.20 16.35 8.06
C VAL A 331 -5.68 15.15 8.87
N GLU A 332 -6.98 15.05 9.16
CA GLU A 332 -7.50 13.92 9.93
C GLU A 332 -7.29 12.61 9.18
N MET A 333 -6.88 11.59 9.92
CA MET A 333 -6.72 10.25 9.39
C MET A 333 -7.84 9.36 9.88
N TYR A 334 -8.41 8.58 8.96
CA TYR A 334 -9.50 7.65 9.26
C TYR A 334 -8.97 6.35 9.87
N ALA A 335 -9.85 5.63 10.58
CA ALA A 335 -9.49 4.39 11.27
C ALA A 335 -8.98 3.30 10.31
N GLU A 336 -9.49 3.26 9.08
CA GLU A 336 -9.05 2.34 8.02
C GLU A 336 -7.60 2.63 7.59
N THR A 337 -7.19 3.90 7.65
CA THR A 337 -5.83 4.31 7.33
C THR A 337 -4.86 3.82 8.40
N TYR A 338 -5.24 3.96 9.68
CA TYR A 338 -4.50 3.39 10.80
C TYR A 338 -4.45 1.86 10.74
N GLU A 339 -5.55 1.19 10.38
CA GLU A 339 -5.58 -0.27 10.23
C GLU A 339 -4.63 -0.73 9.11
N THR A 340 -4.57 0.00 8.01
CA THR A 340 -3.64 -0.30 6.91
C THR A 340 -2.18 -0.12 7.33
N LEU A 341 -1.86 0.93 8.10
CA LEU A 341 -0.52 1.10 8.67
C LEU A 341 -0.18 0.00 9.68
N PHE A 342 -1.14 -0.36 10.52
CA PHE A 342 -0.99 -1.36 11.56
C PHE A 342 -0.82 -2.77 10.98
N ALA A 343 -1.56 -3.09 9.90
CA ALA A 343 -1.46 -4.35 9.17
C ALA A 343 -0.25 -4.41 8.22
N GLY A 344 0.32 -3.26 7.84
CA GLY A 344 1.26 -3.10 6.74
C GLY A 344 2.72 -3.51 7.00
N ASP A 345 3.47 -3.51 5.90
CA ASP A 345 4.71 -4.27 5.66
C ASP A 345 5.92 -3.94 6.55
N ARG A 346 5.99 -2.75 7.13
CA ARG A 346 6.87 -2.39 8.25
C ARG A 346 6.62 -0.93 8.52
N LEU A 347 6.53 -0.50 9.78
CA LEU A 347 6.72 0.92 10.02
C LEU A 347 8.10 1.30 9.48
N PRO A 348 8.17 2.32 8.63
CA PRO A 348 9.43 2.93 8.27
C PRO A 348 10.25 3.20 9.53
N THR A 349 11.55 2.89 9.51
CA THR A 349 12.42 3.33 10.62
C THR A 349 12.28 4.84 10.78
N LEU A 350 12.49 5.38 11.98
CA LEU A 350 12.47 6.83 12.20
C LEU A 350 13.41 7.57 11.23
N ALA A 351 14.55 6.96 10.87
CA ALA A 351 15.44 7.49 9.85
C ALA A 351 14.77 7.56 8.46
N THR A 352 13.98 6.56 8.08
CA THR A 352 13.25 6.53 6.82
C THR A 352 12.07 7.52 6.80
N ILE A 353 11.35 7.70 7.91
CA ILE A 353 10.26 8.70 8.03
C ILE A 353 10.81 10.12 7.82
N PHE A 354 11.95 10.42 8.43
CA PHE A 354 12.54 11.76 8.42
C PHE A 354 13.32 12.08 7.14
N ASN A 355 13.86 11.09 6.46
CA ASN A 355 14.68 11.30 5.26
C ASN A 355 13.85 11.25 3.98
N ASN A 356 14.25 12.04 2.98
CA ASN A 356 13.72 11.95 1.61
C ASN A 356 14.34 10.75 0.89
N VAL A 357 14.05 9.53 1.36
CA VAL A 357 14.48 8.30 0.69
C VAL A 357 13.65 8.16 -0.59
N ARG A 358 14.32 8.03 -1.74
CA ARG A 358 13.64 7.66 -2.99
C ARG A 358 13.13 6.24 -2.84
N VAL A 359 11.83 6.08 -3.02
CA VAL A 359 11.16 4.79 -3.00
C VAL A 359 10.93 4.31 -4.42
N ASN A 360 11.00 3.00 -4.62
CA ASN A 360 10.95 2.41 -5.96
C ASN A 360 9.51 2.24 -6.49
N THR A 361 8.47 2.43 -5.67
CA THR A 361 7.06 2.24 -6.08
C THR A 361 6.13 3.31 -5.47
N THR A 362 5.06 3.67 -6.20
CA THR A 362 4.04 4.63 -5.75
C THR A 362 3.31 4.19 -4.48
N ALA A 363 2.98 2.90 -4.36
CA ALA A 363 2.31 2.34 -3.18
C ALA A 363 3.18 2.47 -1.91
N SER A 364 4.49 2.24 -2.05
CA SER A 364 5.41 2.45 -0.94
C SER A 364 5.49 3.92 -0.54
N GLU A 365 5.54 4.85 -1.51
CA GLU A 365 5.54 6.29 -1.24
C GLU A 365 4.29 6.76 -0.49
N GLN A 366 3.11 6.26 -0.87
CA GLN A 366 1.87 6.54 -0.14
C GLN A 366 1.94 6.02 1.31
N HIS A 367 2.41 4.79 1.53
CA HIS A 367 2.57 4.22 2.88
C HIS A 367 3.55 5.05 3.74
N PHE A 368 4.68 5.50 3.16
CA PHE A 368 5.63 6.37 3.86
C PHE A 368 5.01 7.72 4.23
N ASN A 369 4.26 8.34 3.31
CA ASN A 369 3.62 9.63 3.56
C ASN A 369 2.60 9.51 4.70
N ILE A 370 1.73 8.51 4.66
CA ILE A 370 0.73 8.27 5.71
C ILE A 370 1.40 7.99 7.07
N SER A 371 2.53 7.25 7.09
CA SER A 371 3.29 6.99 8.32
C SER A 371 3.82 8.29 8.98
N VAL A 372 4.16 9.32 8.18
CA VAL A 372 4.60 10.61 8.70
C VAL A 372 3.45 11.33 9.41
N TYR A 373 2.25 11.34 8.81
CA TYR A 373 1.07 11.95 9.43
C TYR A 373 0.68 11.21 10.71
N ALA A 374 0.70 9.87 10.71
CA ALA A 374 0.48 9.06 11.92
C ALA A 374 1.45 9.43 13.05
N LEU A 375 2.73 9.59 12.73
CA LEU A 375 3.75 10.00 13.70
C LEU A 375 3.49 11.41 14.24
N VAL A 376 3.13 12.36 13.38
CA VAL A 376 2.83 13.73 13.80
C VAL A 376 1.60 13.75 14.69
N SER A 377 0.50 13.10 14.30
CA SER A 377 -0.72 12.99 15.13
C SER A 377 -0.43 12.37 16.49
N PHE A 378 0.35 11.28 16.55
CA PHE A 378 0.78 10.69 17.82
C PHE A 378 1.52 11.70 18.71
N ILE A 379 2.47 12.45 18.13
CA ILE A 379 3.27 13.41 18.88
C ILE A 379 2.41 14.57 19.37
N THR A 380 1.56 15.13 18.52
CA THR A 380 0.77 16.32 18.83
C THR A 380 -0.39 16.02 19.77
N GLU A 381 -1.01 14.85 19.66
CA GLU A 381 -2.17 14.48 20.48
C GLU A 381 -1.78 13.81 21.80
N THR A 382 -0.67 13.04 21.80
CA THR A 382 -0.34 12.14 22.92
C THR A 382 1.04 12.39 23.52
N ALA A 383 2.11 12.41 22.72
CA ALA A 383 3.47 12.41 23.25
C ALA A 383 3.97 13.80 23.73
N ALA A 384 3.40 14.87 23.17
CA ALA A 384 3.79 16.26 23.43
C ALA A 384 2.59 17.24 23.32
N PRO A 385 1.43 16.99 23.95
CA PRO A 385 0.21 17.78 23.75
C PRO A 385 0.32 19.25 24.20
N ASN A 386 1.29 19.57 25.06
CA ASN A 386 1.51 20.94 25.53
C ASN A 386 2.57 21.71 24.73
N ARG A 387 3.12 21.11 23.67
CA ARG A 387 4.17 21.72 22.86
C ARG A 387 3.56 22.26 21.57
N THR A 388 3.90 23.51 21.25
CA THR A 388 3.36 24.16 20.05
C THR A 388 3.98 23.55 18.79
N ILE A 389 3.20 23.51 17.71
CA ILE A 389 3.68 23.03 16.41
C ILE A 389 4.85 23.87 15.91
N ALA A 390 4.79 25.19 16.12
CA ALA A 390 5.87 26.12 15.77
C ALA A 390 7.20 25.77 16.46
N ASP A 391 7.18 25.39 17.73
CA ASP A 391 8.39 24.97 18.46
C ASP A 391 8.93 23.63 17.95
N MET A 392 8.05 22.69 17.61
CA MET A 392 8.44 21.42 16.98
C MET A 392 9.13 21.68 15.63
N GLN A 393 8.60 22.60 14.82
CA GLN A 393 9.19 23.01 13.54
C GLN A 393 10.56 23.67 13.71
N ARG A 394 10.73 24.60 14.67
CA ARG A 394 12.03 25.26 14.93
C ARG A 394 13.13 24.27 15.29
N THR A 395 12.80 23.33 16.19
CA THR A 395 13.77 22.35 16.70
C THR A 395 14.16 21.29 15.70
N LEU A 396 13.44 21.17 14.57
CA LEU A 396 13.88 20.32 13.46
C LEU A 396 15.32 20.71 13.13
N LEU A 397 15.60 21.94 12.69
CA LEU A 397 16.93 22.37 12.20
C LEU A 397 18.09 22.12 13.17
N ASP A 398 17.83 22.21 14.48
CA ASP A 398 18.83 22.02 15.54
C ASP A 398 19.17 20.54 15.83
N SER A 399 18.32 19.63 15.37
CA SER A 399 18.50 18.20 15.56
C SER A 399 19.41 17.65 14.47
N ASN A 400 20.24 16.64 14.76
CA ASN A 400 21.05 15.99 13.71
C ASN A 400 20.60 14.58 13.38
N THR A 401 19.75 14.01 14.22
CA THR A 401 19.14 12.69 14.07
C THR A 401 17.64 12.78 14.42
N PRO A 402 16.81 11.88 13.87
CA PRO A 402 15.40 11.78 14.25
C PRO A 402 15.21 11.57 15.75
N GLN A 403 16.03 10.71 16.37
CA GLN A 403 15.96 10.42 17.81
C GLN A 403 16.18 11.67 18.65
N LYS A 404 17.19 12.49 18.32
CA LYS A 404 17.46 13.74 19.04
C LYS A 404 16.27 14.70 18.95
N TRP A 405 15.62 14.76 17.79
CA TRP A 405 14.44 15.62 17.62
C TRP A 405 13.26 15.12 18.47
N ILE A 406 13.00 13.81 18.48
CA ILE A 406 11.99 13.19 19.34
C ILE A 406 12.29 13.50 20.80
N ASP A 407 13.49 13.19 21.28
CA ASP A 407 13.89 13.41 22.69
C ASP A 407 13.77 14.88 23.10
N THR A 408 13.95 15.81 22.17
CA THR A 408 13.81 17.26 22.41
C THR A 408 12.36 17.70 22.54
N ASN A 409 11.43 17.04 21.84
CA ASN A 409 10.04 17.50 21.70
C ASN A 409 9.04 16.70 22.56
N VAL A 410 9.27 15.42 22.79
CA VAL A 410 8.33 14.57 23.54
C VAL A 410 8.64 14.53 25.03
N ALA A 411 7.62 14.25 25.84
CA ALA A 411 7.81 14.09 27.28
C ALA A 411 8.72 12.89 27.61
N ALA A 412 9.41 12.93 28.74
CA ALA A 412 10.36 11.90 29.16
C ALA A 412 9.78 10.47 29.18
N ALA A 413 8.47 10.34 29.45
CA ALA A 413 7.75 9.07 29.42
C ALA A 413 7.74 8.38 28.03
N TYR A 414 7.96 9.15 26.97
CA TYR A 414 7.99 8.68 25.59
C TYR A 414 9.40 8.66 25.00
N GLN A 415 10.45 8.88 25.80
CA GLN A 415 11.84 8.85 25.31
C GLN A 415 12.39 7.42 25.24
N SER A 416 13.49 7.23 24.50
CA SER A 416 14.22 5.96 24.43
C SER A 416 13.37 4.77 23.96
N ASN A 417 13.48 3.60 24.60
CA ASN A 417 12.81 2.35 24.21
C ASN A 417 11.28 2.36 24.40
N GLN A 418 10.71 3.39 25.03
CA GLN A 418 9.26 3.52 25.23
C GLN A 418 8.53 4.20 24.06
N PHE A 419 9.24 4.94 23.20
CA PHE A 419 8.61 5.68 22.11
C PHE A 419 7.83 4.78 21.14
N LEU A 420 8.51 3.75 20.61
CA LEU A 420 7.94 2.86 19.61
C LEU A 420 6.74 2.06 20.13
N PRO A 421 6.79 1.44 21.33
CA PRO A 421 5.62 0.76 21.90
C PRO A 421 4.41 1.68 22.04
N GLN A 422 4.61 2.89 22.55
CA GLN A 422 3.54 3.87 22.70
C GLN A 422 2.98 4.32 21.35
N PHE A 423 3.84 4.51 20.34
CA PHE A 423 3.40 4.82 18.99
C PHE A 423 2.58 3.69 18.36
N TRP A 424 3.00 2.44 18.53
CA TRP A 424 2.23 1.27 18.09
C TRP A 424 0.89 1.15 18.81
N GLN A 425 0.85 1.39 20.13
CA GLN A 425 -0.39 1.41 20.89
C GLN A 425 -1.33 2.50 20.39
N TYR A 426 -0.80 3.70 20.09
CA TYR A 426 -1.57 4.79 19.51
C TYR A 426 -2.20 4.38 18.17
N MET A 427 -1.40 3.84 17.24
CA MET A 427 -1.96 3.40 15.94
C MET A 427 -3.00 2.30 16.08
N TYR A 428 -2.79 1.34 16.99
CA TYR A 428 -3.80 0.32 17.28
C TYR A 428 -5.10 0.94 17.81
N ASN A 429 -5.02 1.81 18.82
CA ASN A 429 -6.19 2.46 19.41
C ASN A 429 -6.99 3.29 18.39
N HIS A 430 -6.32 3.84 17.38
CA HIS A 430 -6.94 4.61 16.30
C HIS A 430 -7.34 3.75 15.08
N SER A 431 -6.97 2.46 15.04
CA SER A 431 -7.35 1.56 13.95
C SER A 431 -8.78 1.08 14.09
N THR A 432 -9.37 0.56 13.00
CA THR A 432 -10.69 -0.05 13.06
C THR A 432 -10.73 -1.17 14.09
N SER A 433 -9.68 -2.00 14.17
CA SER A 433 -9.59 -3.07 15.16
C SER A 433 -9.53 -2.58 16.61
N GLY A 434 -8.78 -1.51 16.92
CA GLY A 434 -8.67 -1.00 18.29
C GLY A 434 -9.85 -0.14 18.74
N GLN A 435 -10.66 0.35 17.80
CA GLN A 435 -11.90 1.06 18.10
C GLN A 435 -13.10 0.14 18.38
N LEU A 436 -12.96 -1.18 18.19
CA LEU A 436 -14.01 -2.14 18.51
C LEU A 436 -14.23 -2.22 20.01
N THR A 437 -15.43 -1.85 20.46
CA THR A 437 -15.86 -2.03 21.86
C THR A 437 -16.02 -3.51 22.22
N ASP A 438 -16.57 -4.29 21.28
CA ASP A 438 -16.77 -5.73 21.40
C ASP A 438 -16.11 -6.43 20.20
N LEU A 439 -15.29 -7.45 20.47
CA LEU A 439 -14.70 -8.25 19.40
C LEU A 439 -15.79 -9.11 18.75
N PRO A 440 -15.79 -9.26 17.41
CA PRO A 440 -16.78 -10.09 16.71
C PRO A 440 -16.65 -11.58 17.04
N ILE A 441 -15.51 -11.98 17.60
CA ILE A 441 -15.25 -13.31 18.17
C ILE A 441 -14.62 -13.20 19.55
N PRO A 442 -14.90 -14.15 20.46
CA PRO A 442 -14.25 -14.19 21.75
C PRO A 442 -12.73 -14.38 21.58
N LEU A 443 -11.97 -13.88 22.55
CA LEU A 443 -10.56 -14.26 22.68
C LEU A 443 -10.46 -15.75 23.00
N PRO A 444 -9.31 -16.39 22.67
CA PRO A 444 -9.09 -17.79 23.02
C PRO A 444 -9.29 -18.04 24.51
N SER A 445 -9.90 -19.18 24.84
CA SER A 445 -10.16 -19.54 26.23
C SER A 445 -8.89 -20.01 26.94
N GLU A 446 -7.92 -20.47 26.17
CA GLU A 446 -6.62 -20.99 26.55
C GLU A 446 -5.65 -19.88 26.94
N THR A 447 -4.66 -20.23 27.75
CA THR A 447 -3.63 -19.27 28.16
C THR A 447 -2.54 -19.24 27.10
N MET A 448 -2.22 -18.06 26.58
CA MET A 448 -1.04 -17.87 25.73
C MET A 448 0.20 -17.79 26.60
N GLU A 449 1.20 -18.63 26.30
CA GLU A 449 2.47 -18.64 27.01
C GLU A 449 3.64 -18.50 26.05
N MET A 450 4.73 -17.91 26.53
CA MET A 450 5.90 -17.62 25.71
C MET A 450 7.20 -17.88 26.46
N VAL A 451 8.22 -18.21 25.68
CA VAL A 451 9.62 -18.18 26.16
C VAL A 451 10.26 -16.89 25.73
N CYS A 452 10.69 -16.12 26.72
CA CYS A 452 11.28 -14.82 26.54
C CYS A 452 12.65 -14.72 27.23
N GLU A 453 13.53 -13.89 26.68
CA GLU A 453 14.88 -13.66 27.17
C GLU A 453 15.10 -12.17 27.47
N ASN A 454 15.98 -11.89 28.43
CA ASN A 454 16.42 -10.55 28.78
C ASN A 454 17.95 -10.50 28.76
N LEU A 455 18.56 -10.06 27.65
CA LEU A 455 20.01 -10.18 27.43
C LEU A 455 20.80 -9.23 28.35
N GLY A 456 20.18 -8.16 28.86
CA GLY A 456 20.81 -7.19 29.76
C GLY A 456 21.13 -7.70 31.18
N GLU A 457 20.44 -8.74 31.67
CA GLU A 457 20.60 -9.27 33.04
C GLU A 457 21.35 -10.60 33.13
N GLY A 458 22.02 -10.99 32.03
CA GLY A 458 22.57 -12.32 31.80
C GLY A 458 21.57 -13.24 31.12
N PRO A 459 21.98 -14.39 30.57
CA PRO A 459 21.11 -15.26 29.79
C PRO A 459 20.10 -15.97 30.69
N ARG A 460 18.97 -15.31 30.96
CA ARG A 460 17.83 -15.88 31.67
C ARG A 460 16.69 -16.02 30.69
N ALA A 461 16.13 -17.23 30.63
CA ALA A 461 14.89 -17.49 29.92
C ALA A 461 13.73 -17.56 30.91
N PHE A 462 12.65 -16.89 30.55
CA PHE A 462 11.42 -16.79 31.32
C PHE A 462 10.30 -17.46 30.55
N LEU A 463 9.59 -18.37 31.20
CA LEU A 463 8.28 -18.81 30.74
C LEU A 463 7.25 -17.86 31.31
N VAL A 464 6.50 -17.20 30.43
CA VAL A 464 5.54 -16.15 30.80
C VAL A 464 4.18 -16.46 30.22
N ALA A 465 3.14 -16.24 31.00
CA ALA A 465 1.75 -16.43 30.61
C ALA A 465 1.05 -15.08 30.51
N TYR A 466 0.22 -14.91 29.49
CA TYR A 466 -0.63 -13.75 29.35
C TYR A 466 -2.03 -14.02 29.92
N ASP A 467 -2.47 -13.18 30.84
CA ASP A 467 -3.84 -13.24 31.38
C ASP A 467 -4.76 -12.30 30.60
N TRP A 468 -5.73 -12.88 29.90
CA TRP A 468 -6.70 -12.13 29.09
C TRP A 468 -7.62 -11.21 29.92
N GLN A 469 -7.86 -11.51 31.20
CA GLN A 469 -8.77 -10.75 32.05
C GLN A 469 -8.10 -9.51 32.64
N THR A 470 -6.85 -9.65 33.10
CA THR A 470 -6.09 -8.54 33.68
C THR A 470 -5.27 -7.78 32.65
N ALA A 471 -5.05 -8.36 31.47
CA ALA A 471 -4.15 -7.86 30.43
C ALA A 471 -2.69 -7.73 30.93
N GLU A 472 -2.27 -8.64 31.81
CA GLU A 472 -0.94 -8.65 32.41
C GLU A 472 -0.16 -9.92 32.07
N TRP A 473 1.16 -9.77 31.99
CA TRP A 473 2.09 -10.91 31.90
C TRP A 473 2.43 -11.40 33.31
N ARG A 474 2.28 -12.71 33.51
CA ARG A 474 2.72 -13.40 34.73
C ARG A 474 3.87 -14.33 34.41
N GLN A 475 4.96 -14.20 35.15
CA GLN A 475 6.03 -15.20 35.12
C GLN A 475 5.51 -16.54 35.68
N VAL A 476 5.62 -17.60 34.89
CA VAL A 476 5.24 -18.97 35.27
C VAL A 476 6.46 -19.71 35.80
N TYR A 477 7.60 -19.55 35.14
CA TYR A 477 8.85 -20.20 35.50
C TYR A 477 10.03 -19.33 35.06
N GLU A 478 11.10 -19.32 35.86
CA GLU A 478 12.38 -18.71 35.52
C GLU A 478 13.44 -19.79 35.60
N HIS A 479 14.24 -19.88 34.54
CA HIS A 479 15.42 -20.70 34.54
C HIS A 479 16.66 -19.82 34.43
N GLN A 480 17.65 -20.05 35.27
CA GLN A 480 18.97 -19.46 35.10
C GLN A 480 19.80 -20.36 34.22
N TRP A 481 20.05 -19.93 33.00
CA TRP A 481 20.91 -20.64 32.08
C TRP A 481 22.32 -20.15 32.34
N ASN A 482 23.26 -21.05 32.56
CA ASN A 482 24.64 -20.66 32.85
C ASN A 482 25.38 -20.15 31.59
N SER A 483 24.72 -20.07 30.43
CA SER A 483 25.29 -19.65 29.14
C SER A 483 24.22 -19.09 28.20
N ASN A 484 24.64 -18.37 27.15
CA ASN A 484 23.82 -17.67 26.14
C ASN A 484 22.94 -18.63 25.30
N GLY A 485 21.92 -19.22 25.91
CA GLY A 485 21.15 -20.30 25.32
C GLY A 485 19.74 -19.94 24.86
N PHE A 486 19.32 -20.56 23.76
CA PHE A 486 17.95 -20.46 23.22
C PHE A 486 17.00 -21.38 23.99
N GLY A 487 15.94 -20.81 24.54
CA GLY A 487 14.79 -21.52 25.12
C GLY A 487 13.76 -21.97 24.10
N HIS A 488 13.56 -23.28 23.97
CA HIS A 488 12.39 -23.84 23.28
C HIS A 488 11.49 -24.56 24.29
N ILE A 489 10.18 -24.37 24.18
CA ILE A 489 9.20 -25.16 24.94
C ILE A 489 8.28 -25.87 23.95
N THR A 490 7.90 -27.08 24.31
CA THR A 490 6.87 -27.84 23.62
C THR A 490 5.80 -28.17 24.64
N PRO A 491 4.52 -27.79 24.43
CA PRO A 491 3.45 -28.20 25.32
C PRO A 491 3.30 -29.73 25.24
N LEU A 492 2.98 -30.37 26.36
CA LEU A 492 2.75 -31.81 26.38
C LEU A 492 1.32 -32.13 25.89
N TRP A 493 1.14 -33.10 25.00
CA TRP A 493 -0.16 -33.47 24.40
C TRP A 493 -0.61 -34.92 24.75
N SER A 494 -1.83 -35.08 25.26
CA SER A 494 -2.55 -36.36 25.36
C SER A 494 -3.55 -36.49 24.21
N GLY A 495 -3.28 -37.33 23.21
CA GLY A 495 -4.15 -37.47 22.04
C GLY A 495 -4.30 -36.13 21.32
N SER A 496 -5.52 -35.61 21.27
CA SER A 496 -5.85 -34.30 20.68
C SER A 496 -5.82 -33.11 21.66
N ALA A 497 -5.49 -33.31 22.94
CA ALA A 497 -5.56 -32.27 23.97
C ALA A 497 -4.23 -32.05 24.72
N THR A 498 -3.85 -30.81 25.03
CA THR A 498 -2.67 -30.54 25.86
C THR A 498 -2.88 -31.00 27.32
N ILE A 499 -1.84 -31.51 27.99
CA ILE A 499 -1.87 -31.64 29.45
C ILE A 499 -1.87 -30.23 30.04
N PRO A 500 -2.85 -29.87 30.88
CA PRO A 500 -2.84 -28.58 31.54
C PRO A 500 -1.54 -28.38 32.34
N GLY A 501 -0.85 -27.28 32.03
CA GLY A 501 0.30 -26.81 32.82
C GLY A 501 1.61 -27.53 32.55
N ALA A 502 1.67 -28.53 31.66
CA ALA A 502 2.86 -29.33 31.46
C ALA A 502 3.61 -29.01 30.15
N TYR A 503 4.94 -28.88 30.25
CA TYR A 503 5.85 -28.50 29.16
C TYR A 503 7.10 -29.34 29.19
N ALA A 504 7.63 -29.66 28.01
CA ALA A 504 9.03 -29.97 27.83
C ALA A 504 9.75 -28.66 27.46
N ALA A 505 10.58 -28.15 28.37
CA ALA A 505 11.47 -27.02 28.12
C ALA A 505 12.86 -27.56 27.80
N MET A 506 13.52 -26.97 26.80
CA MET A 506 14.84 -27.39 26.37
C MET A 506 15.80 -26.23 26.32
N SER A 507 17.06 -26.58 26.56
CA SER A 507 18.12 -25.65 26.80
C SER A 507 19.45 -26.00 26.17
N PHE A 508 19.96 -25.10 25.33
CA PHE A 508 21.26 -25.17 24.67
C PHE A 508 22.26 -24.23 25.35
N GLY A 509 23.35 -24.72 25.90
CA GLY A 509 24.39 -23.87 26.49
C GLY A 509 25.57 -23.64 25.55
N PHE A 510 25.94 -22.37 25.28
CA PHE A 510 27.13 -22.01 24.49
C PHE A 510 28.27 -21.45 25.35
N SER A 511 29.48 -21.96 25.18
CA SER A 511 30.69 -21.35 25.77
C SER A 511 31.03 -20.02 25.10
N SER A 512 31.85 -19.21 25.79
CA SER A 512 32.34 -17.91 25.30
C SER A 512 33.13 -17.94 23.98
N VAL A 513 33.53 -19.11 23.49
CA VAL A 513 34.22 -19.31 22.20
C VAL A 513 33.31 -19.95 21.13
N GLY A 514 32.01 -20.08 21.41
CA GLY A 514 31.03 -20.66 20.49
C GLY A 514 30.95 -22.20 20.53
N GLU A 515 31.73 -22.88 21.37
CA GLU A 515 31.59 -24.33 21.60
C GLU A 515 30.42 -24.59 22.54
N GLN A 516 29.44 -25.39 22.11
CA GLN A 516 28.26 -25.73 22.91
C GLN A 516 28.65 -26.75 24.00
N THR A 517 28.35 -26.45 25.27
CA THR A 517 28.92 -27.20 26.41
C THR A 517 27.97 -28.15 27.12
N ASP A 518 26.67 -27.84 27.20
CA ASP A 518 25.67 -28.70 27.85
C ASP A 518 24.28 -28.46 27.23
N THR A 519 23.50 -29.54 27.05
CA THR A 519 22.06 -29.45 26.73
C THR A 519 21.23 -30.00 27.90
N LYS A 520 20.24 -29.22 28.33
CA LYS A 520 19.35 -29.56 29.44
C LYS A 520 17.90 -29.63 28.94
N ALA A 521 17.23 -30.74 29.18
CA ALA A 521 15.79 -30.85 29.01
C ALA A 521 15.12 -30.88 30.38
N VAL A 522 14.02 -30.15 30.54
CA VAL A 522 13.29 -30.00 31.79
C VAL A 522 11.82 -30.22 31.50
N ILE A 523 11.18 -31.11 32.26
CA ILE A 523 9.73 -31.21 32.27
C ILE A 523 9.22 -30.31 33.38
N ILE A 524 8.41 -29.33 33.00
CA ILE A 524 7.79 -28.37 33.89
C ILE A 524 6.32 -28.69 33.95
N GLN A 525 5.74 -28.80 35.15
CA GLN A 525 4.30 -28.87 35.33
C GLN A 525 3.87 -27.84 36.36
N ASP A 526 2.92 -26.98 35.98
CA ASP A 526 2.39 -25.90 36.81
C ASP A 526 3.46 -24.96 37.37
N GLY A 527 4.49 -24.69 36.56
CA GLY A 527 5.64 -23.85 36.92
C GLY A 527 6.63 -24.53 37.87
N VAL A 528 6.49 -25.83 38.12
CA VAL A 528 7.40 -26.63 38.93
C VAL A 528 8.16 -27.63 38.05
N GLU A 529 9.48 -27.64 38.16
CA GLU A 529 10.34 -28.65 37.55
C GLU A 529 10.02 -30.02 38.15
N GLN A 530 9.44 -30.90 37.33
CA GLN A 530 9.12 -32.29 37.70
C GLN A 530 10.31 -33.21 37.43
N LEU A 531 11.01 -32.94 36.33
CA LEU A 531 12.12 -33.75 35.87
C LEU A 531 13.16 -32.84 35.21
N SER A 532 14.43 -33.09 35.49
CA SER A 532 15.53 -32.52 34.72
C SER A 532 16.40 -33.64 34.19
N ILE A 533 16.67 -33.55 32.91
CA ILE A 533 17.55 -34.43 32.15
C ILE A 533 18.72 -33.56 31.71
N VAL A 534 19.92 -33.91 32.16
CA VAL A 534 21.17 -33.26 31.70
C VAL A 534 21.89 -34.28 30.84
N THR A 535 22.21 -33.91 29.61
CA THR A 535 22.94 -34.80 28.70
C THR A 535 24.36 -34.29 28.50
N GLU A 536 25.34 -35.17 28.66
CA GLU A 536 26.75 -34.87 28.36
C GLU A 536 27.00 -34.70 26.85
N ASN A 537 26.03 -35.07 26.00
CA ASN A 537 26.11 -34.85 24.56
C ASN A 537 25.42 -33.52 24.18
N PRO A 538 26.06 -32.66 23.36
CA PRO A 538 25.67 -31.27 23.24
C PRO A 538 24.37 -31.02 22.47
N TYR A 539 23.69 -32.05 21.95
CA TYR A 539 22.49 -31.87 21.13
C TYR A 539 21.37 -32.90 21.40
N ALA A 540 21.21 -33.37 22.64
CA ALA A 540 20.04 -34.17 22.98
C ALA A 540 18.78 -33.30 22.99
N VAL A 541 17.92 -33.40 21.96
CA VAL A 541 16.71 -32.57 21.88
C VAL A 541 15.46 -33.45 22.08
N ALA A 542 14.57 -32.98 22.95
CA ALA A 542 13.24 -33.54 23.22
C ALA A 542 12.17 -32.79 22.41
N ASN A 543 11.84 -33.27 21.22
CA ASN A 543 10.89 -32.56 20.33
C ASN A 543 9.52 -33.21 20.18
N LEU A 544 9.38 -34.49 20.53
CA LEU A 544 8.18 -35.27 20.25
C LEU A 544 7.85 -36.15 21.45
N ILE A 545 6.56 -36.22 21.77
CA ILE A 545 6.03 -37.03 22.86
C ILE A 545 4.86 -37.79 22.28
N ASP A 546 4.72 -39.05 22.70
CA ASP A 546 3.66 -39.89 22.19
C ASP A 546 2.29 -39.38 22.65
N PRO A 547 1.21 -39.72 21.93
CA PRO A 547 -0.15 -39.31 22.30
C PRO A 547 -0.61 -39.78 23.69
N THR A 548 0.04 -40.77 24.31
CA THR A 548 -0.28 -41.21 25.68
C THR A 548 0.58 -40.56 26.76
N LEU A 549 1.51 -39.66 26.39
CA LEU A 549 2.38 -38.90 27.28
C LEU A 549 3.32 -39.74 28.13
N ARG A 550 3.59 -40.94 27.67
CA ARG A 550 4.43 -41.90 28.33
C ARG A 550 5.85 -41.85 27.80
N TYR A 551 6.03 -41.65 26.50
CA TYR A 551 7.32 -41.74 25.83
C TYR A 551 7.70 -40.38 25.24
N MET A 552 8.92 -39.95 25.53
CA MET A 552 9.54 -38.78 24.93
C MET A 552 10.65 -39.22 23.98
N VAL A 553 10.68 -38.67 22.77
CA VAL A 553 11.78 -38.87 21.83
C VAL A 553 12.96 -38.04 22.26
N MET A 554 14.09 -38.70 22.46
CA MET A 554 15.39 -38.10 22.70
C MET A 554 16.29 -38.48 21.55
N TYR A 555 16.90 -37.50 20.88
CA TYR A 555 17.82 -37.78 19.78
C TYR A 555 19.12 -37.05 19.96
N ASP A 556 20.21 -37.66 19.50
CA ASP A 556 21.59 -37.22 19.76
C ASP A 556 22.28 -36.77 18.46
N TYR A 557 22.92 -35.60 18.52
CA TYR A 557 23.68 -35.01 17.42
C TYR A 557 25.13 -34.81 17.87
N PRO A 558 26.13 -35.34 17.15
CA PRO A 558 27.52 -34.94 17.33
C PRO A 558 27.78 -33.61 16.60
N LEU A 559 28.84 -32.92 17.00
CA LEU A 559 29.34 -31.68 16.39
C LEU A 559 29.65 -31.78 14.88
N ASN A 560 29.71 -32.99 14.33
CA ASN A 560 29.93 -33.23 12.90
C ASN A 560 28.65 -33.18 12.04
N GLY A 561 27.47 -32.98 12.65
CA GLY A 561 26.21 -32.74 11.95
C GLY A 561 25.42 -33.96 11.50
N ASN A 562 25.81 -35.18 11.89
CA ASN A 562 25.07 -36.41 11.53
C ASN A 562 24.31 -36.96 12.74
N LEU A 563 23.00 -37.17 12.62
CA LEU A 563 22.20 -37.81 13.67
C LEU A 563 22.85 -39.15 14.10
N GLN A 564 23.16 -39.30 15.38
CA GLN A 564 23.89 -40.47 15.88
C GLN A 564 22.95 -41.55 16.41
N SER A 565 21.87 -41.15 17.09
CA SER A 565 20.87 -42.07 17.60
C SER A 565 19.56 -41.37 17.96
N VAL A 566 18.45 -42.07 17.77
CA VAL A 566 17.13 -41.72 18.34
C VAL A 566 16.86 -42.71 19.47
N SER A 567 16.16 -42.27 20.51
CA SER A 567 15.78 -43.10 21.66
C SER A 567 14.42 -42.67 22.19
N LEU A 568 13.69 -43.60 22.80
CA LEU A 568 12.50 -43.29 23.58
C LEU A 568 12.84 -43.34 25.05
N MET A 569 12.38 -42.32 25.77
CA MET A 569 12.48 -42.22 27.20
C MET A 569 11.10 -42.44 27.82
N ASP A 570 10.96 -43.39 28.74
CA ASP A 570 9.71 -43.63 29.47
C ASP A 570 9.60 -42.66 30.66
N LEU A 571 8.74 -41.66 30.50
CA LEU A 571 8.47 -40.62 31.49
C LEU A 571 7.84 -41.17 32.77
N GLN A 572 7.15 -42.32 32.71
CA GLN A 572 6.55 -42.95 33.90
C GLN A 572 7.57 -43.77 34.70
N SER A 573 8.73 -44.09 34.10
CA SER A 573 9.80 -44.86 34.74
C SER A 573 10.81 -44.00 35.50
N CYS A 574 10.70 -42.68 35.42
CA CYS A 574 11.71 -41.75 35.95
C CYS A 574 11.77 -41.78 37.48
N ASP A 575 12.96 -42.04 38.04
CA ASP A 575 13.27 -41.88 39.46
C ASP A 575 14.49 -40.96 39.64
N ALA A 576 14.35 -39.90 40.43
CA ALA A 576 15.39 -38.91 40.71
C ALA A 576 16.14 -38.35 39.48
N GLY A 577 15.45 -38.13 38.34
CA GLY A 577 16.08 -37.60 37.12
C GLY A 577 16.65 -38.66 36.17
N GLN A 578 16.59 -39.94 36.55
CA GLN A 578 17.01 -41.05 35.70
C GLN A 578 15.78 -41.79 35.18
N CYS A 579 15.57 -41.74 33.86
CA CYS A 579 14.49 -42.41 33.19
C CYS A 579 15.02 -43.63 32.42
N GLU A 580 14.24 -44.70 32.37
CA GLU A 580 14.49 -45.78 31.44
C GLU A 580 14.39 -45.24 30.02
N SER A 581 15.39 -45.54 29.20
CA SER A 581 15.40 -45.19 27.79
C SER A 581 15.94 -46.34 26.96
N TRP A 582 15.48 -46.44 25.71
CA TRP A 582 15.95 -47.44 24.76
C TRP A 582 16.13 -46.83 23.38
N PRO A 583 17.12 -47.31 22.61
CA PRO A 583 17.37 -46.82 21.27
C PRO A 583 16.20 -47.18 20.33
N LEU A 584 15.92 -46.27 19.41
CA LEU A 584 15.09 -46.48 18.24
C LEU A 584 15.97 -46.57 16.99
N THR A 585 15.54 -47.40 16.04
CA THR A 585 16.19 -47.56 14.74
C THR A 585 16.00 -46.35 13.82
N GLY A 586 15.05 -45.45 14.14
CA GLY A 586 14.69 -44.31 13.29
C GLY A 586 13.73 -43.33 13.98
N TRP A 587 13.14 -42.43 13.19
CA TRP A 587 12.20 -41.40 13.65
C TRP A 587 10.80 -41.96 13.89
N PRO A 588 10.22 -41.79 15.10
CA PRO A 588 8.91 -42.34 15.42
C PRO A 588 7.77 -41.40 15.01
N HIS A 589 6.71 -42.00 14.46
CA HIS A 589 5.44 -41.36 14.14
C HIS A 589 4.31 -42.22 14.71
N TRP A 590 3.71 -41.79 15.82
CA TRP A 590 2.66 -42.56 16.50
C TRP A 590 1.30 -42.45 15.81
N SER A 591 0.53 -43.53 15.85
CA SER A 591 -0.90 -43.47 15.55
C SER A 591 -1.62 -42.55 16.53
N PRO A 592 -2.76 -41.95 16.17
CA PRO A 592 -3.52 -41.07 17.07
C PRO A 592 -3.83 -41.69 18.45
N ASP A 593 -4.11 -43.00 18.51
CA ASP A 593 -4.32 -43.76 19.75
C ASP A 593 -3.05 -44.12 20.54
N GLY A 594 -1.87 -43.81 19.98
CA GLY A 594 -0.55 -44.10 20.54
C GLY A 594 -0.18 -45.58 20.62
N GLN A 595 -0.98 -46.50 20.08
CA GLN A 595 -0.73 -47.94 20.18
C GLN A 595 0.30 -48.45 19.18
N ASN A 596 0.43 -47.77 18.02
CA ASN A 596 1.29 -48.16 16.93
C ASN A 596 2.23 -47.02 16.57
N MET A 597 3.34 -47.36 15.92
CA MET A 597 4.38 -46.41 15.55
C MET A 597 4.93 -46.77 14.18
N LEU A 598 5.00 -45.79 13.30
CA LEU A 598 5.81 -45.87 12.09
C LEU A 598 7.21 -45.34 12.43
N VAL A 599 8.24 -46.08 12.03
CA VAL A 599 9.63 -45.71 12.26
C VAL A 599 10.33 -45.51 10.91
N ASP A 600 10.84 -44.32 10.68
CA ASP A 600 11.61 -43.94 9.49
C ASP A 600 13.11 -44.03 9.78
N ASP A 601 13.79 -45.01 9.17
CA ASP A 601 15.22 -45.28 9.41
C ASP A 601 16.19 -44.42 8.59
N SER A 602 15.69 -43.45 7.81
CA SER A 602 16.51 -42.59 6.93
C SER A 602 17.61 -41.83 7.67
N GLY A 603 17.51 -41.73 9.01
CA GLY A 603 18.50 -41.07 9.85
C GLY A 603 18.60 -39.56 9.65
N GLN A 604 17.69 -38.94 8.88
CA GLN A 604 17.71 -37.50 8.61
C GLN A 604 16.69 -36.76 9.47
N LEU A 605 17.12 -35.63 10.08
CA LEU A 605 16.20 -34.72 10.75
C LEU A 605 15.24 -34.09 9.75
N LEU A 606 14.03 -33.78 10.22
CA LEU A 606 13.09 -32.82 9.63
C LEU A 606 13.83 -31.63 9.01
N GLY A 607 14.11 -31.71 7.70
CA GLY A 607 14.64 -30.61 6.90
C GLY A 607 16.09 -30.68 6.39
N ASN A 608 16.88 -31.73 6.66
CA ASN A 608 18.26 -31.83 6.14
C ASN A 608 18.43 -32.83 4.97
N ARG A 609 18.03 -32.34 3.80
CA ARG A 609 18.51 -32.53 2.41
C ARG A 609 19.27 -33.83 2.03
N THR A 610 18.76 -34.48 0.98
CA THR A 610 19.32 -35.61 0.19
C THR A 610 19.23 -37.02 0.79
N ALA A 611 18.12 -37.38 1.45
CA ALA A 611 17.85 -38.80 1.70
C ALA A 611 17.86 -39.54 0.35
N ASP A 612 18.75 -40.52 0.21
CA ASP A 612 18.68 -41.48 -0.88
C ASP A 612 17.40 -42.29 -0.65
N PHE A 613 16.33 -41.95 -1.39
CA PHE A 613 15.02 -42.60 -1.30
C PHE A 613 15.13 -44.13 -1.43
N SER A 614 16.18 -44.63 -2.09
CA SER A 614 16.41 -46.06 -2.30
C SER A 614 16.97 -46.80 -1.08
N GLN A 615 17.40 -46.10 -0.02
CA GLN A 615 18.06 -46.70 1.14
C GLN A 615 17.25 -46.65 2.45
N SER A 616 16.11 -45.96 2.47
CA SER A 616 15.29 -45.80 3.68
C SER A 616 14.13 -46.81 3.69
N THR A 617 13.89 -47.46 4.82
CA THR A 617 12.82 -48.42 5.08
C THR A 617 11.90 -47.89 6.18
N ILE A 618 10.60 -47.90 5.93
CA ILE A 618 9.59 -47.65 6.95
C ILE A 618 9.29 -48.95 7.70
N TYR A 619 9.29 -48.88 9.02
CA TYR A 619 8.91 -49.99 9.89
C TYR A 619 7.60 -49.69 10.62
N MET A 620 6.74 -50.70 10.78
CA MET A 620 5.63 -50.68 11.72
C MET A 620 6.06 -51.33 13.03
N ALA A 621 5.91 -50.63 14.14
CA ALA A 621 6.27 -51.09 15.46
C ALA A 621 5.12 -50.84 16.45
N ASP A 622 5.23 -51.43 17.65
CA ASP A 622 4.35 -51.08 18.76
C ASP A 622 4.66 -49.68 19.32
N ALA A 623 3.89 -49.23 20.31
CA ALA A 623 4.07 -47.94 20.99
C ALA A 623 5.49 -47.67 21.53
N ARG A 624 6.30 -48.71 21.75
CA ARG A 624 7.69 -48.64 22.24
C ARG A 624 8.73 -48.74 21.14
N GLY A 625 8.32 -48.89 19.88
CA GLY A 625 9.24 -49.14 18.77
C GLY A 625 9.76 -50.58 18.77
N GLN A 626 9.13 -51.48 19.53
CA GLN A 626 9.47 -52.89 19.56
C GLN A 626 8.64 -53.67 18.53
N ALA A 627 9.06 -54.92 18.27
CA ALA A 627 8.44 -55.78 17.26
C ALA A 627 8.34 -55.14 15.86
N ALA A 628 9.32 -54.30 15.51
CA ALA A 628 9.37 -53.59 14.24
C ALA A 628 9.34 -54.57 13.04
N VAL A 629 8.36 -54.41 12.17
CA VAL A 629 8.20 -55.14 10.91
C VAL A 629 8.40 -54.17 9.76
N ALA A 630 9.29 -54.49 8.81
CA ALA A 630 9.51 -53.67 7.63
C ALA A 630 8.24 -53.63 6.77
N ILE A 631 7.77 -52.43 6.44
CA ILE A 631 6.68 -52.19 5.50
C ILE A 631 7.23 -52.19 4.06
N GLY A 632 8.32 -51.44 3.83
CA GLY A 632 8.93 -51.30 2.52
C GLY A 632 9.81 -50.06 2.42
N PRO A 633 10.46 -49.86 1.25
CA PRO A 633 11.25 -48.66 1.00
C PRO A 633 10.33 -47.43 0.96
N GLY A 634 10.73 -46.37 1.65
CA GLY A 634 9.96 -45.13 1.70
C GLY A 634 10.44 -44.17 2.77
N ILE A 635 9.87 -42.97 2.75
CA ILE A 635 10.17 -41.90 3.70
C ILE A 635 8.90 -41.18 4.14
N ALA A 636 9.03 -40.34 5.16
CA ALA A 636 8.00 -39.40 5.60
C ALA A 636 6.65 -40.06 5.93
N PRO A 637 6.64 -41.03 6.86
CA PRO A 637 5.41 -41.66 7.26
C PRO A 637 4.49 -40.67 8.00
N PHE A 638 3.19 -40.84 7.83
CA PHE A 638 2.17 -40.08 8.55
C PHE A 638 0.95 -40.96 8.80
N TRP A 639 0.18 -40.59 9.83
CA TRP A 639 -1.11 -41.21 10.11
C TRP A 639 -2.23 -40.30 9.62
N ILE A 640 -3.26 -40.89 9.02
CA ILE A 640 -4.54 -40.23 8.75
C ILE A 640 -5.46 -40.45 9.95
N ASP A 641 -5.57 -41.70 10.38
CA ASP A 641 -6.32 -42.14 11.55
C ASP A 641 -5.68 -43.42 12.11
N ASP A 642 -6.31 -44.08 13.08
CA ASP A 642 -5.76 -45.32 13.66
C ASP A 642 -5.73 -46.51 12.69
N THR A 643 -6.37 -46.42 11.52
CA THR A 643 -6.49 -47.49 10.51
C THR A 643 -5.65 -47.20 9.26
N TRP A 644 -5.62 -45.96 8.81
CA TRP A 644 -4.94 -45.52 7.59
C TRP A 644 -3.67 -44.75 7.92
N TYR A 645 -2.58 -45.15 7.27
CA TYR A 645 -1.33 -44.42 7.26
C TYR A 645 -0.84 -44.24 5.83
N GLY A 646 0.12 -43.33 5.64
CA GLY A 646 0.77 -43.16 4.35
C GLY A 646 2.25 -42.86 4.49
N TYR A 647 2.95 -42.94 3.36
CA TYR A 647 4.36 -42.64 3.22
C TYR A 647 4.67 -42.37 1.74
N VAL A 648 5.82 -41.75 1.47
CA VAL A 648 6.31 -41.53 0.11
C VAL A 648 7.23 -42.70 -0.26
N GLN A 649 6.97 -43.33 -1.42
CA GLN A 649 7.68 -44.52 -1.88
C GLN A 649 8.17 -44.32 -3.31
N THR A 650 9.32 -44.91 -3.66
CA THR A 650 9.75 -45.08 -5.05
C THR A 650 9.16 -46.34 -5.65
N ASP A 651 8.84 -46.31 -6.93
CA ASP A 651 8.44 -47.52 -7.67
C ASP A 651 9.56 -48.58 -7.73
N GLU A 652 9.24 -49.76 -8.25
CA GLU A 652 10.16 -50.91 -8.29
C GLU A 652 11.43 -50.65 -9.13
N ASP A 653 11.34 -49.76 -10.11
CA ASP A 653 12.45 -49.37 -10.99
C ASP A 653 13.26 -48.18 -10.44
N GLY A 654 12.75 -47.53 -9.37
CA GLY A 654 13.35 -46.34 -8.77
C GLY A 654 13.24 -45.09 -9.66
N GLU A 655 12.33 -45.11 -10.63
CA GLU A 655 12.17 -44.06 -11.65
C GLU A 655 11.05 -43.07 -11.29
N ASP A 656 10.02 -43.49 -10.54
CA ASP A 656 8.92 -42.61 -10.11
C ASP A 656 8.72 -42.66 -8.59
N ILE A 657 8.35 -41.51 -8.02
CA ILE A 657 8.10 -41.33 -6.59
C ILE A 657 6.62 -41.03 -6.41
N GLY A 658 5.96 -41.74 -5.50
CA GLY A 658 4.53 -41.59 -5.24
C GLY A 658 4.16 -41.59 -3.76
N LEU A 659 3.09 -40.88 -3.45
CA LEU A 659 2.44 -40.92 -2.15
C LEU A 659 1.53 -42.15 -2.05
N VAL A 660 1.81 -43.01 -1.07
CA VAL A 660 1.10 -44.25 -0.84
C VAL A 660 0.29 -44.16 0.44
N LEU A 661 -0.96 -44.64 0.40
CA LEU A 661 -1.81 -44.88 1.56
C LEU A 661 -2.00 -46.39 1.78
N VAL A 662 -1.95 -46.83 3.03
CA VAL A 662 -2.12 -48.22 3.44
C VAL A 662 -3.17 -48.31 4.54
N ASN A 663 -4.14 -49.19 4.34
CA ASN A 663 -5.10 -49.58 5.36
C ASN A 663 -4.54 -50.76 6.16
N ARG A 664 -4.21 -50.53 7.42
CA ARG A 664 -3.58 -51.55 8.29
C ARG A 664 -4.47 -52.77 8.57
N THR A 665 -5.79 -52.61 8.47
CA THR A 665 -6.73 -53.69 8.81
C THR A 665 -6.98 -54.63 7.63
N THR A 666 -6.85 -54.13 6.40
CA THR A 666 -7.14 -54.87 5.16
C THR A 666 -5.91 -55.15 4.30
N ASP A 667 -4.75 -54.61 4.68
CA ASP A 667 -3.52 -54.55 3.87
C ASP A 667 -3.74 -53.96 2.46
N LYS A 668 -4.79 -53.15 2.30
CA LYS A 668 -5.07 -52.45 1.04
C LYS A 668 -4.11 -51.28 0.89
N GLN A 669 -3.30 -51.32 -0.17
CA GLN A 669 -2.41 -50.23 -0.57
C GLN A 669 -3.00 -49.45 -1.75
N VAL A 670 -2.83 -48.13 -1.73
CA VAL A 670 -3.34 -47.19 -2.72
C VAL A 670 -2.24 -46.18 -3.06
N VAL A 671 -1.86 -46.04 -4.33
CA VAL A 671 -0.98 -44.95 -4.79
C VAL A 671 -1.86 -43.75 -5.07
N LEU A 672 -1.75 -42.72 -4.24
CA LEU A 672 -2.65 -41.57 -4.27
C LEU A 672 -2.28 -40.57 -5.37
N ALA A 673 -0.99 -40.26 -5.49
CA ALA A 673 -0.43 -39.36 -6.49
C ALA A 673 1.05 -39.67 -6.74
N THR A 674 1.49 -39.56 -7.98
CA THR A 674 2.89 -39.66 -8.41
C THR A 674 3.51 -38.29 -8.66
N THR A 675 4.83 -38.23 -8.78
CA THR A 675 5.54 -37.02 -9.19
C THR A 675 5.06 -36.55 -10.57
N ALA A 676 4.81 -37.49 -11.48
CA ALA A 676 4.25 -37.20 -12.79
C ALA A 676 2.86 -36.58 -12.70
N ASP A 677 2.00 -37.06 -11.80
CA ASP A 677 0.67 -36.49 -11.58
C ASP A 677 0.75 -35.04 -11.05
N LEU A 678 1.63 -34.78 -10.08
CA LEU A 678 1.87 -33.43 -9.55
C LEU A 678 2.41 -32.48 -10.63
N LEU A 679 3.37 -32.95 -11.43
CA LEU A 679 3.96 -32.17 -12.52
C LEU A 679 2.92 -31.84 -13.59
N ALA A 680 2.01 -32.78 -13.89
CA ALA A 680 0.92 -32.58 -14.83
C ALA A 680 -0.09 -31.53 -14.35
N ALA A 681 -0.29 -31.41 -13.03
CA ALA A 681 -1.16 -30.40 -12.41
C ALA A 681 -0.57 -28.97 -12.47
N VAL A 682 0.74 -28.81 -12.69
CA VAL A 682 1.35 -27.48 -12.89
C VAL A 682 1.04 -26.94 -14.30
N PRO A 683 0.62 -25.66 -14.45
CA PRO A 683 0.40 -25.04 -15.75
C PRO A 683 1.61 -25.12 -16.68
N ALA A 684 1.40 -25.41 -17.96
CA ALA A 684 2.47 -25.69 -18.91
C ALA A 684 3.50 -24.54 -19.08
N SER A 685 3.10 -23.28 -18.86
CA SER A 685 4.00 -22.12 -18.91
C SER A 685 4.93 -21.99 -17.70
N GLU A 686 4.64 -22.69 -16.62
CA GLU A 686 5.31 -22.56 -15.31
C GLU A 686 5.89 -23.88 -14.78
N ARG A 687 5.64 -24.97 -15.51
CA ARG A 687 6.01 -26.33 -15.17
C ARG A 687 7.54 -26.47 -15.08
N PRO A 688 8.09 -26.92 -13.94
CA PRO A 688 9.52 -27.19 -13.82
C PRO A 688 9.90 -28.44 -14.62
N GLU A 689 11.20 -28.70 -14.77
CA GLU A 689 11.67 -29.94 -15.43
C GLU A 689 11.42 -31.16 -14.54
N GLU A 690 11.59 -30.99 -13.24
CA GLU A 690 11.47 -32.04 -12.24
C GLU A 690 10.87 -31.48 -10.94
N LEU A 691 10.28 -32.36 -10.13
CA LEU A 691 9.78 -32.04 -8.80
C LEU A 691 10.38 -33.01 -7.79
N PHE A 692 10.87 -32.47 -6.69
CA PHE A 692 11.46 -33.20 -5.57
C PHE A 692 10.52 -33.10 -4.38
N TRP A 693 10.17 -34.25 -3.81
CA TRP A 693 9.26 -34.31 -2.68
C TRP A 693 9.88 -33.64 -1.44
N GLN A 694 9.22 -32.61 -0.92
CA GLN A 694 9.53 -32.06 0.40
C GLN A 694 8.41 -32.50 1.34
N TYR A 695 8.75 -33.41 2.23
CA TYR A 695 7.72 -34.09 3.00
C TYR A 695 7.12 -33.20 4.09
N ARG A 696 5.90 -32.71 3.85
CA ARG A 696 4.97 -32.28 4.88
C ARG A 696 3.56 -32.59 4.41
N ILE A 697 2.88 -33.46 5.16
CA ILE A 697 1.53 -33.90 4.84
C ILE A 697 0.62 -33.44 5.96
N TYR A 698 -0.37 -32.64 5.60
CA TYR A 698 -1.36 -32.10 6.54
C TYR A 698 -2.69 -32.78 6.27
N PRO A 699 -3.08 -33.78 7.07
CA PRO A 699 -4.45 -34.29 7.03
C PRO A 699 -5.40 -33.23 7.60
N GLN A 700 -6.53 -33.00 6.93
CA GLN A 700 -7.62 -32.15 7.44
C GLN A 700 -8.70 -33.00 8.14
N ASP A 701 -9.31 -32.47 9.20
CA ASP A 701 -10.26 -33.19 10.07
C ASP A 701 -11.73 -33.20 9.58
N ASP A 702 -12.37 -34.35 9.82
CA ASP A 702 -13.78 -34.75 9.99
C ASP A 702 -15.00 -34.23 9.18
N GLN A 703 -14.89 -33.48 8.07
CA GLN A 703 -16.09 -33.07 7.30
C GLN A 703 -16.01 -33.21 5.76
N GLY A 704 -15.38 -34.27 5.24
CA GLY A 704 -15.36 -34.52 3.78
C GLY A 704 -14.47 -35.68 3.34
N PRO A 705 -14.22 -35.87 2.03
CA PRO A 705 -13.09 -36.69 1.58
C PRO A 705 -11.80 -36.13 2.19
N TYR A 706 -10.90 -37.00 2.64
CA TYR A 706 -9.63 -36.57 3.22
C TYR A 706 -8.91 -35.66 2.23
N ARG A 707 -8.56 -34.45 2.69
CA ARG A 707 -7.73 -33.52 1.95
C ARG A 707 -6.31 -33.58 2.53
N LEU A 708 -5.36 -33.97 1.69
CA LEU A 708 -3.93 -33.97 2.04
C LEU A 708 -3.28 -32.80 1.33
N ILE A 709 -2.56 -31.98 2.08
CA ILE A 709 -1.71 -30.93 1.50
C ILE A 709 -0.29 -31.48 1.38
N VAL A 710 0.29 -31.39 0.20
CA VAL A 710 1.63 -31.89 -0.15
C VAL A 710 2.50 -30.75 -0.65
N GLU A 711 3.73 -30.66 -0.15
CA GLU A 711 4.74 -29.71 -0.62
C GLU A 711 5.81 -30.42 -1.47
N VAL A 712 6.21 -29.82 -2.59
CA VAL A 712 7.31 -30.31 -3.44
C VAL A 712 8.11 -29.11 -3.98
N ASN A 713 9.37 -29.31 -4.37
CA ASN A 713 10.24 -28.24 -4.88
C ASN A 713 10.78 -28.57 -6.27
N ASP A 714 11.21 -27.56 -7.03
CA ASP A 714 11.90 -27.77 -8.32
C ASP A 714 13.43 -27.89 -8.22
N ASP A 715 13.96 -27.91 -6.99
CA ASP A 715 15.39 -28.00 -6.69
C ASP A 715 15.62 -29.02 -5.56
N PRO A 716 16.48 -30.05 -5.75
CA PRO A 716 16.76 -31.06 -4.73
C PRO A 716 17.52 -30.48 -3.53
N ASP A 717 18.19 -29.34 -3.72
CA ASP A 717 18.83 -28.57 -2.66
C ASP A 717 17.87 -27.57 -2.02
N PHE A 718 16.57 -27.56 -2.35
CA PHE A 718 15.54 -26.72 -1.71
C PHE A 718 15.88 -25.22 -1.71
N ASN A 719 16.61 -24.75 -2.73
CA ASN A 719 16.86 -23.32 -2.96
C ASN A 719 15.98 -22.76 -4.10
N GLY A 720 15.16 -23.62 -4.70
CA GLY A 720 14.24 -23.30 -5.78
C GLY A 720 12.85 -22.88 -5.29
N ARG A 721 11.87 -23.04 -6.18
CA ARG A 721 10.45 -22.75 -5.97
C ARG A 721 9.79 -23.89 -5.23
N SER A 722 8.90 -23.53 -4.30
CA SER A 722 8.02 -24.50 -3.63
C SER A 722 6.64 -24.50 -4.28
N TYR A 723 6.06 -25.70 -4.41
CA TYR A 723 4.75 -25.97 -4.97
C TYR A 723 3.92 -26.72 -3.93
N LEU A 724 2.75 -26.19 -3.60
CA LEU A 724 1.81 -26.82 -2.67
C LEU A 724 0.61 -27.35 -3.42
N PHE A 725 0.33 -28.63 -3.22
CA PHE A 725 -0.75 -29.37 -3.84
C PHE A 725 -1.80 -29.79 -2.82
N GLY A 726 -3.07 -29.73 -3.20
CA GLY A 726 -4.18 -30.35 -2.49
C GLY A 726 -4.60 -31.63 -3.18
N LEU A 727 -4.61 -32.72 -2.43
CA LEU A 727 -5.06 -34.03 -2.88
C LEU A 727 -6.37 -34.35 -2.18
N GLN A 728 -7.45 -34.53 -2.95
CA GLN A 728 -8.72 -35.02 -2.40
C GLN A 728 -8.81 -36.52 -2.60
N TRP A 729 -9.08 -37.24 -1.51
CA TRP A 729 -9.17 -38.68 -1.53
C TRP A 729 -10.50 -39.19 -0.95
N PRO A 730 -11.41 -39.70 -1.80
CA PRO A 730 -12.53 -40.47 -1.33
C PRO A 730 -12.01 -41.89 -1.05
N GLU A 731 -12.19 -42.38 0.17
CA GLU A 731 -11.71 -43.70 0.64
C GLU A 731 -12.09 -44.87 -0.31
N SER A 732 -13.18 -44.70 -1.07
CA SER A 732 -13.69 -45.65 -2.06
C SER A 732 -12.85 -45.74 -3.36
N SER A 733 -11.92 -44.80 -3.60
CA SER A 733 -11.12 -44.70 -4.83
C SER A 733 -9.67 -45.18 -4.64
N PRO A 734 -9.07 -45.84 -5.66
CA PRO A 734 -7.66 -46.22 -5.67
C PRO A 734 -6.72 -45.10 -6.15
N GLN A 735 -7.21 -43.88 -6.38
CA GLN A 735 -6.41 -42.70 -6.74
C GLN A 735 -7.03 -41.44 -6.12
N ALA A 736 -6.26 -40.36 -6.02
CA ALA A 736 -6.81 -39.04 -5.70
C ALA A 736 -7.92 -38.71 -6.70
N SER A 737 -9.09 -38.30 -6.21
CA SER A 737 -10.17 -37.85 -7.08
C SER A 737 -9.85 -36.50 -7.74
N GLN A 738 -8.93 -35.74 -7.13
CA GLN A 738 -8.53 -34.42 -7.59
C GLN A 738 -7.14 -34.06 -7.04
N ILE A 739 -6.31 -33.45 -7.90
CA ILE A 739 -4.98 -32.91 -7.58
C ILE A 739 -4.99 -31.45 -8.04
N ASP A 740 -4.93 -30.52 -7.09
CA ASP A 740 -4.94 -29.09 -7.37
C ASP A 740 -3.60 -28.46 -6.96
N LEU A 741 -2.99 -27.68 -7.85
CA LEU A 741 -1.91 -26.76 -7.44
C LEU A 741 -2.56 -25.59 -6.69
N ILE A 742 -2.40 -25.56 -5.36
CA ILE A 742 -3.01 -24.54 -4.50
C ILE A 742 -2.10 -23.30 -4.43
N HIS A 743 -0.78 -23.50 -4.39
CA HIS A 743 0.16 -22.39 -4.27
C HIS A 743 1.50 -22.65 -4.93
N ARG A 744 2.12 -21.58 -5.42
CA ARG A 744 3.51 -21.55 -5.85
C ARG A 744 4.22 -20.40 -5.15
N SER A 745 5.34 -20.70 -4.50
CA SER A 745 6.22 -19.71 -3.89
C SER A 745 7.54 -19.63 -4.63
N ASP A 746 8.01 -18.41 -4.90
CA ASP A 746 9.33 -18.16 -5.51
C ASP A 746 10.50 -18.32 -4.50
N SER A 747 10.19 -18.84 -3.31
CA SER A 747 11.12 -19.06 -2.22
C SER A 747 10.77 -20.35 -1.49
N ARG A 748 11.73 -20.89 -0.75
CA ARG A 748 11.48 -21.99 0.18
C ARG A 748 10.40 -21.58 1.18
N SER A 749 9.34 -22.39 1.27
CA SER A 749 8.29 -22.23 2.27
C SER A 749 8.41 -23.26 3.40
N ILE A 750 7.96 -22.87 4.59
CA ILE A 750 7.56 -23.80 5.64
C ILE A 750 6.09 -23.57 5.90
N ALA A 751 5.27 -24.59 5.66
CA ALA A 751 3.84 -24.53 5.93
C ALA A 751 3.50 -25.08 7.34
N PHE A 752 2.39 -24.62 7.91
CA PHE A 752 1.68 -25.27 9.02
C PHE A 752 0.20 -24.83 9.00
N SER A 753 -0.71 -25.71 9.37
CA SER A 753 -2.15 -25.44 9.33
C SER A 753 -2.70 -24.98 10.68
N SER A 754 -3.82 -24.27 10.65
CA SER A 754 -4.73 -24.21 11.78
C SER A 754 -5.25 -25.61 12.12
N LEU A 755 -5.70 -25.85 13.35
CA LEU A 755 -6.14 -27.20 13.77
C LEU A 755 -7.39 -27.67 13.02
N ASN A 756 -8.28 -26.76 12.61
CA ASN A 756 -9.42 -27.06 11.74
C ASN A 756 -9.04 -27.25 10.25
N GLY A 757 -7.78 -26.94 9.87
CA GLY A 757 -7.29 -27.05 8.50
C GLY A 757 -7.86 -26.03 7.51
N ASP A 758 -8.55 -24.99 7.97
CA ASP A 758 -9.09 -23.94 7.08
C ASP A 758 -8.02 -22.96 6.62
N TRP A 759 -7.01 -22.71 7.46
CA TRP A 759 -5.94 -21.78 7.19
C TRP A 759 -4.59 -22.49 7.12
N LEU A 760 -3.82 -22.15 6.09
CA LEU A 760 -2.44 -22.57 5.93
C LEU A 760 -1.53 -21.36 6.10
N THR A 761 -0.57 -21.46 6.99
CA THR A 761 0.45 -20.43 7.22
C THR A 761 1.75 -20.85 6.57
N LEU A 762 2.32 -19.98 5.74
CA LEU A 762 3.50 -20.20 4.92
C LEU A 762 4.59 -19.20 5.31
N PHE A 763 5.75 -19.69 5.74
CA PHE A 763 6.92 -18.85 5.99
C PHE A 763 7.84 -18.82 4.77
N GLY A 764 8.05 -17.64 4.18
CA GLY A 764 9.02 -17.49 3.09
C GLY A 764 10.45 -17.27 3.60
N TRP A 765 11.40 -18.06 3.11
CA TRP A 765 12.83 -17.87 3.38
C TRP A 765 13.48 -17.15 2.20
N ASN A 766 14.07 -15.98 2.43
CA ASN A 766 14.94 -15.40 1.41
C ASN A 766 16.33 -16.07 1.45
N ASN A 767 17.15 -15.83 0.42
CA ASN A 767 18.51 -16.38 0.32
C ASN A 767 19.45 -15.96 1.45
N SER A 768 19.06 -14.99 2.30
CA SER A 768 19.79 -14.59 3.51
C SER A 768 19.33 -15.32 4.79
N GLY A 769 18.36 -16.24 4.69
CA GLY A 769 17.81 -16.98 5.83
C GLY A 769 16.90 -16.14 6.74
N ILE A 770 16.49 -14.95 6.31
CA ILE A 770 15.64 -14.04 7.08
C ILE A 770 14.19 -14.22 6.61
N ILE A 771 13.32 -14.64 7.52
CA ILE A 771 11.87 -14.56 7.34
C ILE A 771 11.48 -13.09 7.45
N ASN A 772 11.01 -12.50 6.36
CA ASN A 772 10.44 -11.15 6.37
C ASN A 772 8.91 -11.17 6.36
N ALA A 773 8.29 -12.29 5.97
CA ALA A 773 6.85 -12.40 5.89
C ALA A 773 6.34 -13.80 6.16
N ILE A 774 5.16 -13.84 6.75
CA ILE A 774 4.23 -14.94 6.80
C ILE A 774 3.19 -14.69 5.71
N GLN A 775 2.84 -15.71 4.93
CA GLN A 775 1.60 -15.69 4.15
C GLN A 775 0.60 -16.59 4.84
N ILE A 776 -0.65 -16.15 4.98
CA ILE A 776 -1.74 -17.04 5.36
C ILE A 776 -2.62 -17.26 4.15
N MET A 777 -3.12 -18.47 4.01
CA MET A 777 -3.96 -18.88 2.90
C MET A 777 -5.19 -19.57 3.45
N ASN A 778 -6.36 -19.11 3.06
CA ASN A 778 -7.60 -19.79 3.33
C ASN A 778 -7.80 -20.89 2.28
N LEU A 779 -7.88 -22.14 2.72
CA LEU A 779 -7.98 -23.32 1.86
C LEU A 779 -9.41 -23.58 1.34
N GLN A 780 -10.40 -22.82 1.82
CA GLN A 780 -11.78 -22.92 1.35
C GLN A 780 -12.03 -22.00 0.15
N ASP A 781 -11.57 -20.74 0.20
CA ASP A 781 -11.82 -19.73 -0.83
C ASP A 781 -10.56 -19.33 -1.64
N GLY A 782 -9.38 -19.78 -1.23
CA GLY A 782 -8.11 -19.48 -1.89
C GLY A 782 -7.57 -18.08 -1.59
N ARG A 783 -8.15 -17.33 -0.64
CA ARG A 783 -7.67 -16.01 -0.23
C ARG A 783 -6.27 -16.13 0.37
N ILE A 784 -5.34 -15.29 -0.11
CA ILE A 784 -3.98 -15.21 0.40
C ILE A 784 -3.78 -13.83 1.01
N GLU A 785 -3.30 -13.79 2.25
CA GLU A 785 -2.91 -12.56 2.91
C GLU A 785 -1.43 -12.63 3.29
N ARG A 786 -0.71 -11.52 3.08
CA ARG A 786 0.71 -11.41 3.43
C ARG A 786 0.83 -10.57 4.69
N ILE A 787 1.57 -11.08 5.66
CA ILE A 787 1.83 -10.50 6.97
C ILE A 787 3.34 -10.35 7.10
N GLU A 788 3.85 -9.13 7.11
CA GLU A 788 5.28 -8.93 7.35
C GLU A 788 5.61 -9.06 8.83
N THR A 789 6.61 -9.87 9.11
CA THR A 789 7.14 -10.12 10.44
C THR A 789 8.65 -10.33 10.37
N ASN A 790 9.36 -9.97 11.43
CA ASN A 790 10.76 -10.34 11.61
C ASN A 790 10.92 -11.50 12.60
N SER A 791 9.81 -12.09 13.06
CA SER A 791 9.82 -13.21 13.97
C SER A 791 9.42 -14.50 13.25
N TRP A 792 10.09 -15.57 13.66
CA TRP A 792 9.76 -16.95 13.34
C TRP A 792 8.67 -17.50 14.28
N THR A 793 8.27 -16.72 15.28
CA THR A 793 7.35 -17.14 16.31
C THR A 793 5.91 -16.83 15.91
N SER A 794 5.17 -17.88 15.56
CA SER A 794 3.72 -17.80 15.39
C SER A 794 3.06 -19.11 15.79
N SER A 795 1.81 -19.03 16.25
CA SER A 795 1.00 -20.20 16.58
C SER A 795 -0.48 -19.89 16.38
N TRP A 796 -1.22 -20.85 15.85
CA TRP A 796 -2.69 -20.83 15.89
C TRP A 796 -3.17 -21.13 17.29
N SER A 797 -4.25 -20.46 17.70
CA SER A 797 -5.01 -20.81 18.89
C SER A 797 -5.68 -22.17 18.73
N PRO A 798 -5.98 -22.88 19.83
CA PRO A 798 -6.60 -24.21 19.76
C PRO A 798 -7.98 -24.22 19.09
N ASP A 799 -8.73 -23.11 19.18
CA ASP A 799 -10.00 -22.92 18.47
C ASP A 799 -9.84 -22.55 16.99
N SER A 800 -8.60 -22.45 16.48
CA SER A 800 -8.24 -22.10 15.10
C SER A 800 -8.68 -20.71 14.62
N ASN A 801 -9.26 -19.87 15.49
CA ASN A 801 -9.78 -18.56 15.10
C ASN A 801 -8.73 -17.46 15.11
N TRP A 802 -7.64 -17.64 15.86
CA TRP A 802 -6.62 -16.61 16.08
C TRP A 802 -5.23 -17.13 15.70
N LEU A 803 -4.56 -16.43 14.80
CA LEU A 803 -3.13 -16.56 14.58
C LEU A 803 -2.41 -15.53 15.46
N VAL A 804 -1.58 -16.00 16.38
CA VAL A 804 -0.61 -15.13 17.07
C VAL A 804 0.69 -15.15 16.31
N TYR A 805 1.30 -13.98 16.14
CA TYR A 805 2.69 -13.87 15.71
C TYR A 805 3.42 -12.76 16.46
N GLY A 806 4.71 -13.00 16.74
CA GLY A 806 5.57 -12.06 17.43
C GLY A 806 6.20 -11.03 16.51
N ARG A 807 6.54 -9.86 17.06
CA ARG A 807 7.29 -8.82 16.36
C ARG A 807 8.01 -7.93 17.38
N ASP A 808 9.33 -8.05 17.49
CA ASP A 808 10.12 -7.35 18.51
C ASP A 808 9.56 -7.58 19.92
N ASN A 809 9.12 -6.52 20.62
CA ASN A 809 8.56 -6.55 21.97
C ASN A 809 7.02 -6.55 22.02
N ARG A 810 6.36 -7.02 20.94
CA ARG A 810 4.90 -7.07 20.81
C ARG A 810 4.45 -8.32 20.09
N LEU A 811 3.19 -8.68 20.30
CA LEU A 811 2.48 -9.74 19.60
C LEU A 811 1.25 -9.16 18.93
N ILE A 812 0.90 -9.71 17.78
CA ILE A 812 -0.36 -9.44 17.12
C ILE A 812 -1.15 -10.74 17.08
N LEU A 813 -2.35 -10.69 17.66
CA LEU A 813 -3.40 -11.67 17.48
C LEU A 813 -4.19 -11.26 16.25
N TYR A 814 -4.32 -12.15 15.27
CA TYR A 814 -5.04 -11.87 14.05
C TYR A 814 -6.12 -12.92 13.80
N ALA A 815 -7.36 -12.45 13.66
CA ALA A 815 -8.52 -13.24 13.30
C ALA A 815 -8.89 -12.99 11.83
N PRO A 816 -8.39 -13.80 10.88
CA PRO A 816 -8.45 -13.45 9.47
C PRO A 816 -9.84 -13.57 8.84
N ASP A 817 -10.71 -14.43 9.36
CA ASP A 817 -12.11 -14.53 8.91
C ASP A 817 -12.95 -13.30 9.30
N TYR A 818 -12.49 -12.52 10.27
CA TYR A 818 -13.17 -11.31 10.76
C TYR A 818 -12.42 -10.03 10.39
N GLY A 819 -11.19 -10.14 9.87
CA GLY A 819 -10.33 -8.99 9.58
C GLY A 819 -9.92 -8.19 10.82
N VAL A 820 -9.97 -8.79 12.01
CA VAL A 820 -9.71 -8.09 13.29
C VAL A 820 -8.36 -8.47 13.86
N ARG A 821 -7.65 -7.47 14.37
CA ARG A 821 -6.36 -7.65 15.04
C ARG A 821 -6.43 -7.20 16.50
N LYS A 822 -5.58 -7.78 17.34
CA LYS A 822 -5.39 -7.34 18.73
C LYS A 822 -3.90 -7.26 19.05
N LEU A 823 -3.50 -6.13 19.62
CA LEU A 823 -2.12 -5.86 20.01
C LEU A 823 -1.88 -6.25 21.47
N VAL A 824 -0.77 -6.93 21.74
CA VAL A 824 -0.31 -7.25 23.09
C VAL A 824 1.18 -6.88 23.19
N PHE A 825 1.57 -6.13 24.23
CA PHE A 825 2.97 -5.75 24.47
C PHE A 825 3.60 -6.61 25.56
N HIS A 826 4.92 -6.82 25.49
CA HIS A 826 5.71 -7.40 26.57
C HIS A 826 6.99 -6.59 26.84
N SER A 827 7.58 -6.77 28.01
CA SER A 827 8.79 -6.04 28.44
C SER A 827 10.11 -6.77 28.13
N TYR A 828 10.04 -7.99 27.61
CA TYR A 828 11.23 -8.79 27.26
C TYR A 828 11.87 -8.32 25.95
N GLU A 829 13.18 -8.54 25.81
CA GLU A 829 13.94 -8.11 24.64
C GLU A 829 13.65 -8.98 23.42
N THR A 830 13.56 -10.30 23.62
CA THR A 830 13.22 -11.26 22.58
C THR A 830 12.32 -12.35 23.14
N CYS A 831 11.29 -12.74 22.40
CA CYS A 831 10.48 -13.92 22.68
C CYS A 831 10.47 -14.80 21.43
N ASN A 832 10.89 -16.05 21.59
CA ASN A 832 11.30 -16.91 20.49
C ASN A 832 10.30 -18.05 20.23
N ASN A 833 9.41 -18.33 21.19
CA ASN A 833 8.45 -19.43 21.11
C ASN A 833 7.12 -19.03 21.77
N ILE A 834 6.00 -19.38 21.14
CA ILE A 834 4.63 -19.14 21.62
C ILE A 834 3.90 -20.48 21.63
N VAL A 835 3.26 -20.79 22.75
CA VAL A 835 2.45 -21.99 22.94
C VAL A 835 1.11 -21.65 23.58
N TRP A 836 0.16 -22.55 23.40
CA TRP A 836 -1.16 -22.44 24.02
C TRP A 836 -1.32 -23.52 25.08
N ARG A 837 -1.75 -23.10 26.27
CA ARG A 837 -2.07 -23.99 27.38
C ARG A 837 -3.58 -24.13 27.52
N SER A 838 -4.09 -25.34 27.34
CA SER A 838 -5.48 -25.65 27.71
C SER A 838 -5.70 -25.37 29.20
N ARG A 839 -6.86 -24.79 29.53
CA ARG A 839 -7.25 -24.55 30.93
C ARG A 839 -7.60 -25.83 31.67
#